data_AF-A0A6L5X879-F1
#
_entry.id   AF-A0A6L5X879-F1
#
_cell.length_a   1.000
_cell.length_b   1.000
_cell.length_c   1.000
_cell.angle_alpha   90.00
_cell.angle_beta   90.00
_cell.angle_gamma   90.00
#
_symmetry.space_group_name_H-M   'P 1'
#
loop_
_entity.id
_entity.type
_entity.pdbx_description
1 polymer ?
#
loop_
_entity_poly.entity_id
_entity_poly.type
_entity_poly.pdbx_seq_one_letter_code
_entity_poly.pdbx_strand_id
1 'polypeptide(L)'
;MLASEITWERFANIHENPTKEFERLCWHLFKHYYAHNESIPHSNPNNPGIEIDPVLSRDSKTRISFQSKWFEKMDYGQVRHSAKMAVKYYSGKVDKIYLFSNKDVTVTSVAYTDILNLLKEAGIELEPVTNLTILQMAENHPGIAELYFGTFVPDDDWFKEKLNRSIAILDKRYNPLFNVDNTTELMLSLFSSGNKAIKYINNKKILAIEEIATISRYSNIPIKKKAVGIISSLPDVSDETIVNALSWSSILKDELSDDIKQLEDKLLKLRDEFEHFEENNGNQKKETQSSSQFLSREKKNEIYRQILEVERLMAIPELLSLNKNEQQAILSKIMLMTGEAGIGKSHSIALIASESMESGTPVLLLLGQQYISDEDIFKQVMTNLGVHADFVTLLDVLDAFGDRLQKKIVIYIDALNESRNKEVWRQGLPKIVNEIQKRNNLKLLVSCRDGYQSTVLSDEIESLIHRGDILHVIHFGFSDNTLEAASDFMNHYGIPFTPVAALEVEASNPLFLSLLCETYSGSYPTIDEVFERLIEKADKETRTALGISSDINLAGRLVKDFCMKILDSGFAHSIPLEDLLAMRFWDTYGLSNSKVEYFHLLKSTGLFMDIPINGEEYVCFSYDRFRELACAKYLLGSCDSKDNAYQVMKDQILCITDGKVCNRNNIELFIACCAEYAKKYHEECISIIDDLSDDGKDWFSEKNEILSRYYKSFDWRDGRDYTWVSFYDVIKKYGAPIEDILSLFVRHSASPNHPLNADRLHSILIRQKLAERDGQWTIFVNGLNSEDRMLQLIEYIQSGREYQFRSTDESRLLLILLTWTLSSSNRIVRDKASKAMIEILRTNFNHCKYLIGLYQGCDDPYVLQRLYGIILGACIKRNKAYKEEYSLLAKEVYQLIFNRDDVYPDILLRDYARMIIERWLFEYPGSEHEIDVNKITPPYPAIEFPQIAPPVEASYDSEPGLHLIQMSMTPDKANVGIGMYGDFGRYVFQSRVEDFIGADIEQCYNYAIDFIKNKLGYEEKTLGFYDTHECRSASRSENKKLERIGKKYEWIAYFNILARLSDKYSIESYEYGQSASYEGPWNPMIRDFDPTLNVHFFGSTNDPVFDKAEMCSGFIDSTDMTIEELSQWAVIEPECIQKHGNALKVKDNHGTPWIYLMHRTDYENEIYHSQYKTGFSEGGQCLWIDSYACVVEKKNAAAFLQILQQANF
;
A
#
# COMPACT_ATOMS: atom_id res chain seq x y z
N MET A 1 -39.47 16.57 -36.25
CA MET A 1 -40.12 16.20 -37.54
C MET A 1 -39.01 15.84 -38.50
N LEU A 2 -38.86 14.63 -39.04
CA LEU A 2 -39.79 13.50 -39.19
C LEU A 2 -39.56 12.42 -38.13
N ALA A 3 -40.62 11.95 -37.48
CA ALA A 3 -40.58 10.59 -36.92
C ALA A 3 -40.43 9.68 -38.13
N SER A 4 -39.30 8.99 -38.25
CA SER A 4 -39.11 7.97 -39.27
C SER A 4 -40.26 6.98 -39.18
N GLU A 5 -40.95 6.74 -40.29
CA GLU A 5 -42.02 5.74 -40.34
C GLU A 5 -41.43 4.38 -39.94
N ILE A 6 -41.79 3.87 -38.76
CA ILE A 6 -41.30 2.60 -38.23
C ILE A 6 -41.92 1.48 -39.07
N THR A 7 -41.13 0.94 -39.99
CA THR A 7 -41.59 -0.07 -40.95
C THR A 7 -40.61 -1.23 -41.05
N TRP A 8 -41.12 -2.41 -41.37
CA TRP A 8 -40.29 -3.60 -41.56
C TRP A 8 -39.38 -3.51 -42.80
N GLU A 9 -39.76 -2.73 -43.81
CA GLU A 9 -38.90 -2.47 -44.97
C GLU A 9 -37.65 -1.69 -44.56
N ARG A 10 -37.84 -0.65 -43.74
CA ARG A 10 -36.73 0.12 -43.17
C ARG A 10 -35.84 -0.76 -42.28
N PHE A 11 -36.43 -1.55 -41.39
CA PHE A 11 -35.71 -2.51 -40.55
C PHE A 11 -34.82 -3.44 -41.38
N ALA A 12 -35.36 -4.02 -42.46
CA ALA A 12 -34.62 -4.91 -43.33
C ALA A 12 -33.49 -4.23 -44.12
N ASN A 13 -33.63 -2.93 -44.41
CA ASN A 13 -32.63 -2.16 -45.15
C ASN A 13 -31.46 -1.68 -44.27
N ILE A 14 -31.67 -1.52 -42.96
CA ILE A 14 -30.64 -1.04 -42.02
C ILE A 14 -29.75 -2.19 -41.54
N HIS A 15 -30.31 -3.39 -41.36
CA HIS A 15 -29.62 -4.52 -40.75
C HIS A 15 -29.17 -5.55 -41.78
N GLU A 16 -27.88 -5.88 -41.82
CA GLU A 16 -27.34 -6.93 -42.70
C GLU A 16 -27.96 -8.32 -42.43
N ASN A 17 -28.34 -8.59 -41.19
CA ASN A 17 -29.05 -9.81 -40.78
C ASN A 17 -30.36 -9.49 -40.04
N PRO A 18 -31.45 -9.23 -40.78
CA PRO A 18 -32.74 -8.86 -40.19
C PRO A 18 -33.29 -9.91 -39.23
N THR A 19 -33.04 -11.20 -39.46
CA THR A 19 -33.52 -12.27 -38.57
C THR A 19 -32.92 -12.17 -37.18
N LYS A 20 -31.60 -11.99 -37.09
CA LYS A 20 -30.89 -11.88 -35.82
C LYS A 20 -31.24 -10.60 -35.07
N GLU A 21 -31.33 -9.47 -35.76
CA GLU A 21 -31.72 -8.20 -35.13
C GLU A 21 -33.20 -8.22 -34.72
N PHE A 22 -34.06 -8.94 -35.45
CA PHE A 22 -35.46 -9.08 -35.08
C PHE A 22 -35.60 -9.88 -33.78
N GLU A 23 -34.83 -10.94 -33.60
CA GLU A 23 -34.75 -11.68 -32.34
C GLU A 23 -34.33 -10.77 -31.18
N ARG A 24 -33.31 -9.92 -31.40
CA ARG A 24 -32.85 -8.93 -30.41
C ARG A 24 -33.92 -7.89 -30.08
N LEU A 25 -34.62 -7.35 -31.08
CA LEU A 25 -35.76 -6.45 -30.88
C LEU A 25 -36.85 -7.12 -30.04
N CYS A 26 -37.21 -8.36 -30.38
CA CYS A 26 -38.22 -9.12 -29.65
C CYS A 26 -37.81 -9.39 -28.21
N TRP A 27 -36.53 -9.70 -27.97
CA TRP A 27 -35.99 -9.84 -26.62
C TRP A 27 -36.15 -8.55 -25.81
N HIS A 28 -35.79 -7.40 -26.38
CA HIS A 28 -35.93 -6.10 -25.73
C HIS A 28 -37.38 -5.81 -25.37
N LEU A 29 -38.28 -5.94 -26.34
CA LEU A 29 -39.71 -5.73 -26.12
C LEU A 29 -40.29 -6.73 -25.12
N PHE A 30 -39.84 -7.98 -25.15
CA PHE A 30 -40.28 -8.99 -24.20
C PHE A 30 -39.89 -8.63 -22.76
N LYS A 31 -38.64 -8.23 -22.56
CA LYS A 31 -38.13 -7.75 -21.28
C LYS A 31 -38.97 -6.58 -20.76
N HIS A 32 -39.22 -5.58 -21.61
CA HIS A 32 -39.93 -4.37 -21.21
C HIS A 32 -41.41 -4.59 -20.96
N TYR A 33 -42.11 -5.46 -21.69
CA TYR A 33 -43.57 -5.59 -21.59
C TYR A 33 -44.06 -6.76 -20.74
N TYR A 34 -43.33 -7.88 -20.70
CA TYR A 34 -43.85 -9.13 -20.16
C TYR A 34 -43.07 -9.66 -18.96
N ALA A 35 -41.75 -9.56 -18.96
CA ALA A 35 -40.91 -10.05 -17.87
C ALA A 35 -41.13 -9.26 -16.56
N HIS A 36 -40.98 -9.93 -15.42
CA HIS A 36 -40.92 -9.27 -14.12
C HIS A 36 -39.76 -8.27 -14.07
N ASN A 37 -39.94 -7.14 -13.38
CA ASN A 37 -38.95 -6.06 -13.35
C ASN A 37 -37.58 -6.49 -12.80
N GLU A 38 -37.55 -7.53 -11.94
CA GLU A 38 -36.32 -8.09 -11.37
C GLU A 38 -35.78 -9.31 -12.14
N SER A 39 -36.48 -9.78 -13.17
CA SER A 39 -36.03 -10.91 -14.00
C SER A 39 -35.23 -10.40 -15.19
N ILE A 40 -33.99 -10.87 -15.33
CA ILE A 40 -33.15 -10.63 -16.51
C ILE A 40 -33.32 -11.83 -17.45
N PRO A 41 -33.95 -11.69 -18.62
CA PRO A 41 -34.17 -12.83 -19.51
C PRO A 41 -32.86 -13.20 -20.20
N HIS A 42 -32.20 -14.28 -19.76
CA HIS A 42 -30.94 -14.73 -20.37
C HIS A 42 -31.20 -15.55 -21.65
N SER A 43 -30.53 -15.14 -22.74
CA SER A 43 -30.52 -15.90 -24.00
C SER A 43 -29.29 -16.81 -24.03
N ASN A 44 -29.50 -18.10 -23.85
CA ASN A 44 -28.43 -19.10 -23.88
C ASN A 44 -28.31 -19.68 -25.31
N PRO A 45 -27.08 -19.95 -25.81
CA PRO A 45 -26.91 -20.62 -27.09
C PRO A 45 -27.62 -21.97 -27.08
N ASN A 46 -28.49 -22.19 -28.06
CA ASN A 46 -29.22 -23.45 -28.30
C ASN A 46 -30.46 -23.73 -27.41
N ASN A 47 -31.19 -22.72 -26.93
CA ASN A 47 -32.50 -22.95 -26.32
C ASN A 47 -33.48 -23.60 -27.34
N PRO A 48 -33.85 -24.89 -27.17
CA PRO A 48 -34.59 -25.60 -28.22
C PRO A 48 -36.07 -25.20 -28.21
N GLY A 49 -36.45 -24.34 -29.15
CA GLY A 49 -37.85 -23.98 -29.41
C GLY A 49 -38.36 -22.74 -28.69
N ILE A 50 -37.51 -22.05 -27.93
CA ILE A 50 -37.74 -20.74 -27.30
C ILE A 50 -36.42 -19.95 -27.32
N GLU A 51 -36.46 -18.61 -27.19
CA GLU A 51 -35.24 -17.79 -27.31
C GLU A 51 -34.52 -17.55 -25.96
N ILE A 52 -35.25 -17.68 -24.84
CA ILE A 52 -34.73 -17.46 -23.47
C ILE A 52 -35.22 -18.56 -22.54
N ASP A 53 -34.50 -18.80 -21.44
CA ASP A 53 -35.00 -19.66 -20.37
C ASP A 53 -36.27 -19.05 -19.73
N PRO A 54 -37.21 -19.88 -19.23
CA PRO A 54 -38.46 -19.37 -18.67
C PRO A 54 -38.21 -18.45 -17.48
N VAL A 55 -38.74 -17.22 -17.55
CA VAL A 55 -38.69 -16.22 -16.49
C VAL A 55 -40.08 -15.96 -15.91
N LEU A 56 -40.16 -15.34 -14.74
CA LEU A 56 -41.46 -14.94 -14.19
C LEU A 56 -42.02 -13.75 -14.96
N SER A 57 -43.34 -13.77 -15.20
CA SER A 57 -44.07 -12.63 -15.75
C SER A 57 -44.25 -11.53 -14.69
N ARG A 58 -44.71 -10.34 -15.12
CA ARG A 58 -45.03 -9.22 -14.21
C ARG A 58 -46.01 -9.55 -13.08
N ASP A 59 -46.78 -10.63 -13.19
CA ASP A 59 -47.68 -11.12 -12.13
C ASP A 59 -46.95 -11.95 -11.05
N SER A 60 -45.65 -12.18 -11.21
CA SER A 60 -44.77 -13.01 -10.38
C SER A 60 -45.22 -14.47 -10.20
N LYS A 61 -46.14 -14.96 -11.05
CA LYS A 61 -46.78 -16.28 -10.93
C LYS A 61 -46.63 -17.15 -12.17
N THR A 62 -46.67 -16.54 -13.34
CA THR A 62 -46.66 -17.26 -14.63
C THR A 62 -45.24 -17.36 -15.16
N ARG A 63 -44.76 -18.55 -15.49
CA ARG A 63 -43.45 -18.74 -16.16
C ARG A 63 -43.61 -18.55 -17.66
N ILE A 64 -42.95 -17.55 -18.19
CA ILE A 64 -43.09 -17.09 -19.57
C ILE A 64 -41.77 -17.21 -20.34
N SER A 65 -41.88 -17.44 -21.64
CA SER A 65 -40.78 -17.30 -22.59
C SER A 65 -41.33 -16.80 -23.93
N PHE A 66 -40.49 -16.67 -24.95
CA PHE A 66 -40.93 -16.25 -26.28
C PHE A 66 -40.23 -17.02 -27.41
N GLN A 67 -40.86 -16.96 -28.58
CA GLN A 67 -40.32 -17.38 -29.87
C GLN A 67 -40.25 -16.14 -30.77
N SER A 68 -39.19 -15.99 -31.55
CA SER A 68 -39.10 -14.93 -32.55
C SER A 68 -39.02 -15.52 -33.96
N LYS A 69 -39.77 -14.95 -34.91
CA LYS A 69 -39.80 -15.42 -36.30
C LYS A 69 -39.88 -14.28 -37.29
N TRP A 70 -38.80 -14.08 -38.03
CA TRP A 70 -38.72 -13.19 -39.18
C TRP A 70 -39.10 -13.92 -40.47
N PHE A 71 -40.11 -13.42 -41.18
CA PHE A 71 -40.65 -14.01 -42.39
C PHE A 71 -40.74 -13.01 -43.54
N GLU A 72 -40.32 -13.43 -44.73
CA GLU A 72 -40.74 -12.78 -45.99
C GLU A 72 -42.20 -13.13 -46.31
N LYS A 73 -42.56 -14.42 -46.13
CA LYS A 73 -43.91 -14.97 -46.20
C LYS A 73 -44.13 -15.91 -45.02
N MET A 74 -45.33 -15.90 -44.46
CA MET A 74 -45.67 -16.66 -43.26
C MET A 74 -45.44 -18.17 -43.44
N ASP A 75 -44.59 -18.77 -42.59
CA ASP A 75 -44.27 -20.21 -42.60
C ASP A 75 -44.63 -20.87 -41.26
N TYR A 76 -45.82 -21.48 -41.21
CA TYR A 76 -46.31 -22.21 -40.04
C TYR A 76 -45.50 -23.49 -39.75
N GLY A 77 -44.73 -24.01 -40.70
CA GLY A 77 -43.87 -25.17 -40.50
C GLY A 77 -42.75 -24.89 -39.50
N GLN A 78 -42.12 -23.72 -39.60
CA GLN A 78 -41.09 -23.27 -38.66
C GLN A 78 -41.66 -23.05 -37.26
N VAL A 79 -42.82 -22.38 -37.15
CA VAL A 79 -43.50 -22.18 -35.87
C VAL A 79 -43.85 -23.52 -35.22
N ARG A 80 -44.37 -24.48 -36.01
CA ARG A 80 -44.68 -25.84 -35.54
C ARG A 80 -43.43 -26.59 -35.08
N HIS A 81 -42.29 -26.41 -35.75
CA HIS A 81 -41.04 -27.03 -35.33
C HIS A 81 -40.57 -26.48 -33.98
N SER A 82 -40.54 -25.14 -33.81
CA SER A 82 -40.21 -24.51 -32.53
C SER A 82 -41.16 -24.94 -31.41
N ALA A 83 -42.47 -25.00 -31.67
CA ALA A 83 -43.45 -25.50 -30.70
C ALA A 83 -43.20 -26.97 -30.29
N LYS A 84 -42.88 -27.87 -31.23
CA LYS A 84 -42.50 -29.26 -30.91
C LYS A 84 -41.27 -29.35 -30.02
N MET A 85 -40.27 -28.50 -30.27
CA MET A 85 -39.06 -28.45 -29.45
C MET A 85 -39.38 -27.89 -28.06
N ALA A 86 -40.17 -26.82 -27.96
CA ALA A 86 -40.60 -26.27 -26.68
C ALA A 86 -41.33 -27.31 -25.82
N VAL A 87 -42.30 -28.06 -26.40
CA VAL A 87 -42.98 -29.16 -25.72
C VAL A 87 -41.99 -30.22 -25.23
N LYS A 88 -41.03 -30.62 -26.07
CA LYS A 88 -40.06 -31.67 -25.75
C LYS A 88 -39.16 -31.31 -24.56
N TYR A 89 -38.72 -30.06 -24.44
CA TYR A 89 -37.70 -29.66 -23.46
C TYR A 89 -38.25 -28.86 -22.26
N TYR A 90 -39.40 -28.20 -22.42
CA TYR A 90 -39.92 -27.22 -21.46
C TYR A 90 -41.35 -27.52 -20.97
N SER A 91 -41.94 -28.66 -21.31
CA SER A 91 -43.21 -29.09 -20.70
C SER A 91 -43.11 -29.13 -19.17
N GLY A 92 -44.06 -28.49 -18.49
CA GLY A 92 -44.07 -28.29 -17.03
C GLY A 92 -43.08 -27.25 -16.48
N LYS A 93 -42.24 -26.65 -17.33
CA LYS A 93 -41.26 -25.61 -16.98
C LYS A 93 -41.66 -24.21 -17.46
N VAL A 94 -42.44 -24.12 -18.54
CA VAL A 94 -43.00 -22.88 -19.06
C VAL A 94 -44.53 -23.01 -19.11
N ASP A 95 -45.23 -21.94 -18.74
CA ASP A 95 -46.68 -21.90 -18.68
C ASP A 95 -47.26 -21.14 -19.90
N LYS A 96 -46.53 -20.14 -20.43
CA LYS A 96 -46.94 -19.36 -21.60
C LYS A 96 -45.75 -18.97 -22.49
N ILE A 97 -45.95 -19.02 -23.81
CA ILE A 97 -44.99 -18.60 -24.83
C ILE A 97 -45.59 -17.47 -25.67
N TYR A 98 -44.86 -16.37 -25.80
CA TYR A 98 -45.20 -15.29 -26.73
C TYR A 98 -44.57 -15.55 -28.11
N LEU A 99 -45.36 -15.58 -29.17
CA LEU A 99 -44.85 -15.73 -30.54
C LEU A 99 -44.72 -14.35 -31.19
N PHE A 100 -43.51 -13.83 -31.26
CA PHE A 100 -43.21 -12.62 -32.01
C PHE A 100 -43.02 -12.92 -33.50
N SER A 101 -43.78 -12.25 -34.35
CA SER A 101 -43.61 -12.33 -35.81
C SER A 101 -43.78 -10.99 -36.51
N ASN A 102 -42.88 -10.68 -37.46
CA ASN A 102 -42.98 -9.49 -38.30
C ASN A 102 -44.16 -9.56 -39.30
N LYS A 103 -44.84 -10.71 -39.43
CA LYS A 103 -46.03 -10.90 -40.25
C LYS A 103 -47.23 -11.30 -39.39
N ASP A 104 -48.43 -10.96 -39.84
CA ASP A 104 -49.65 -11.34 -39.14
C ASP A 104 -49.89 -12.85 -39.19
N VAL A 105 -50.22 -13.41 -38.02
CA VAL A 105 -50.61 -14.81 -37.86
C VAL A 105 -52.11 -14.94 -38.12
N THR A 106 -52.50 -15.82 -39.05
CA THR A 106 -53.90 -16.17 -39.30
C THR A 106 -54.35 -17.19 -38.27
N VAL A 107 -54.87 -16.70 -37.13
CA VAL A 107 -55.27 -17.52 -35.98
C VAL A 107 -56.41 -18.52 -36.30
N THR A 108 -57.16 -18.31 -37.38
CA THR A 108 -58.20 -19.24 -37.87
C THR A 108 -57.69 -20.34 -38.80
N SER A 109 -56.40 -20.33 -39.16
CA SER A 109 -55.84 -21.35 -40.04
C SER A 109 -55.74 -22.70 -39.33
N VAL A 110 -55.95 -23.80 -40.08
CA VAL A 110 -55.82 -25.16 -39.57
C VAL A 110 -54.41 -25.40 -39.03
N ALA A 111 -53.39 -24.91 -39.74
CA ALA A 111 -51.99 -25.05 -39.34
C ALA A 111 -51.68 -24.37 -37.99
N TYR A 112 -52.22 -23.18 -37.72
CA TYR A 112 -52.06 -22.52 -36.42
C TYR A 112 -52.83 -23.23 -35.31
N THR A 113 -54.06 -23.66 -35.60
CA THR A 113 -54.90 -24.41 -34.65
C THR A 113 -54.23 -25.71 -34.21
N ASP A 114 -53.57 -26.41 -35.13
CA ASP A 114 -52.79 -27.62 -34.83
C ASP A 114 -51.60 -27.34 -33.88
N ILE A 115 -50.92 -26.20 -34.04
CA ILE A 115 -49.82 -25.78 -33.17
C ILE A 115 -50.34 -25.45 -31.77
N LEU A 116 -51.47 -24.74 -31.69
CA LEU A 116 -52.10 -24.34 -30.44
C LEU A 116 -52.58 -25.56 -29.64
N ASN A 117 -53.18 -26.55 -30.31
CA ASN A 117 -53.54 -27.82 -29.68
C ASN A 117 -52.31 -28.58 -29.16
N LEU A 118 -51.22 -28.64 -29.94
CA LEU A 118 -49.97 -29.29 -29.54
C LEU A 118 -49.36 -28.68 -28.26
N LEU A 119 -49.37 -27.36 -28.13
CA LEU A 119 -48.86 -26.69 -26.91
C LEU A 119 -49.83 -26.83 -25.74
N LYS A 120 -51.14 -26.74 -25.99
CA LYS A 120 -52.19 -26.88 -24.97
C LYS A 120 -52.21 -28.27 -24.33
N GLU A 121 -51.96 -29.33 -25.11
CA GLU A 121 -51.78 -30.70 -24.59
C GLU A 121 -50.60 -30.82 -23.61
N ALA A 122 -49.58 -29.97 -23.75
CA ALA A 122 -48.43 -29.88 -22.86
C ALA A 122 -48.60 -28.84 -21.72
N GLY A 123 -49.78 -28.21 -21.60
CA GLY A 123 -50.06 -27.18 -20.60
C GLY A 123 -49.44 -25.81 -20.89
N ILE A 124 -49.03 -25.54 -22.14
CA ILE A 124 -48.38 -24.28 -22.54
C ILE A 124 -49.37 -23.42 -23.35
N GLU A 125 -49.59 -22.18 -22.92
CA GLU A 125 -50.36 -21.19 -23.69
C GLU A 125 -49.49 -20.54 -24.77
N LEU A 126 -50.03 -20.27 -25.97
CA LEU A 126 -49.33 -19.55 -27.03
C LEU A 126 -50.06 -18.23 -27.33
N GLU A 127 -49.36 -17.11 -27.19
CA GLU A 127 -49.92 -15.77 -27.42
C GLU A 127 -49.18 -15.07 -28.58
N PRO A 128 -49.83 -14.81 -29.72
CA PRO A 128 -49.17 -14.17 -30.86
C PRO A 128 -49.05 -12.65 -30.66
N VAL A 129 -47.83 -12.13 -30.83
CA VAL A 129 -47.52 -10.68 -30.86
C VAL A 129 -46.99 -10.37 -32.25
N THR A 130 -47.80 -9.78 -33.13
CA THR A 130 -47.45 -9.72 -34.56
C THR A 130 -47.51 -8.33 -35.16
N ASN A 131 -46.67 -8.13 -36.18
CA ASN A 131 -46.68 -7.01 -37.12
C ASN A 131 -46.88 -5.64 -36.44
N LEU A 132 -48.06 -5.03 -36.60
CA LEU A 132 -48.39 -3.70 -36.07
C LEU A 132 -48.24 -3.62 -34.55
N THR A 133 -48.52 -4.71 -33.83
CA THR A 133 -48.38 -4.75 -32.37
C THR A 133 -46.92 -4.54 -31.98
N ILE A 134 -45.99 -5.20 -32.67
CA ILE A 134 -44.55 -5.07 -32.39
C ILE A 134 -44.06 -3.66 -32.74
N LEU A 135 -44.51 -3.11 -33.89
CA LEU A 135 -44.15 -1.76 -34.30
C LEU A 135 -44.65 -0.72 -33.28
N GLN A 136 -45.89 -0.83 -32.80
CA GLN A 136 -46.45 0.03 -31.75
C GLN A 136 -45.72 -0.13 -30.41
N MET A 137 -45.35 -1.36 -30.04
CA MET A 137 -44.55 -1.61 -28.85
C MET A 137 -43.18 -0.91 -28.95
N ALA A 138 -42.54 -0.93 -30.12
CA ALA A 138 -41.28 -0.22 -30.36
C ALA A 138 -41.46 1.31 -30.34
N GLU A 139 -42.51 1.85 -30.97
CA GLU A 139 -42.82 3.30 -30.98
C GLU A 139 -42.97 3.87 -29.57
N ASN A 140 -43.52 3.10 -28.62
CA ASN A 140 -43.66 3.51 -27.22
C ASN A 140 -42.33 3.57 -26.45
N HIS A 141 -41.22 3.08 -27.03
CA HIS A 141 -39.88 3.13 -26.45
C HIS A 141 -38.92 3.83 -27.42
N PRO A 142 -38.76 5.16 -27.35
CA PRO A 142 -37.98 5.95 -28.31
C PRO A 142 -36.56 5.44 -28.57
N GLY A 143 -35.85 5.00 -27.52
CA GLY A 143 -34.51 4.42 -27.66
C GLY A 143 -34.49 3.09 -28.42
N ILE A 144 -35.49 2.22 -28.21
CA ILE A 144 -35.65 0.96 -28.95
C ILE A 144 -36.04 1.26 -30.41
N ALA A 145 -36.98 2.19 -30.62
CA ALA A 145 -37.38 2.63 -31.95
C ALA A 145 -36.17 3.12 -32.76
N GLU A 146 -35.35 4.02 -32.21
CA GLU A 146 -34.19 4.55 -32.92
C GLU A 146 -33.07 3.51 -33.07
N LEU A 147 -32.81 2.68 -32.05
CA LEU A 147 -31.78 1.63 -32.13
C LEU A 147 -32.06 0.60 -33.25
N TYR A 148 -33.32 0.27 -33.51
CA TYR A 148 -33.68 -0.78 -34.47
C TYR A 148 -34.21 -0.25 -35.81
N PHE A 149 -34.77 0.96 -35.83
CA PHE A 149 -35.40 1.54 -37.03
C PHE A 149 -34.86 2.93 -37.37
N GLY A 150 -33.97 3.49 -36.54
CA GLY A 150 -33.48 4.86 -36.66
C GLY A 150 -32.56 5.11 -37.84
N THR A 151 -31.94 6.28 -37.85
CA THR A 151 -30.88 6.63 -38.83
C THR A 151 -29.48 6.36 -38.30
N PHE A 152 -29.35 6.21 -36.99
CA PHE A 152 -28.11 5.94 -36.30
C PHE A 152 -28.26 4.67 -35.45
N VAL A 153 -27.52 3.62 -35.83
CA VAL A 153 -27.47 2.35 -35.09
C VAL A 153 -26.02 2.10 -34.72
N PRO A 154 -25.60 2.37 -33.47
CA PRO A 154 -24.23 2.10 -33.05
C PRO A 154 -23.99 0.59 -33.00
N ASP A 155 -22.77 0.18 -33.34
CA ASP A 155 -22.26 -1.16 -33.15
C ASP A 155 -20.89 -1.12 -32.46
N ASP A 156 -20.33 -2.29 -32.16
CA ASP A 156 -19.06 -2.39 -31.44
C ASP A 156 -17.90 -1.74 -32.22
N ASP A 157 -17.95 -1.75 -33.55
CA ASP A 157 -16.92 -1.17 -34.41
C ASP A 157 -16.99 0.36 -34.41
N TRP A 158 -18.19 0.94 -34.36
CA TRP A 158 -18.38 2.37 -34.17
C TRP A 158 -17.75 2.85 -32.85
N PHE A 159 -18.01 2.16 -31.73
CA PHE A 159 -17.42 2.52 -30.44
C PHE A 159 -15.89 2.41 -30.46
N LYS A 160 -15.34 1.33 -31.06
CA LYS A 160 -13.89 1.15 -31.22
C LYS A 160 -13.27 2.26 -32.07
N GLU A 161 -13.90 2.62 -33.18
CA GLU A 161 -13.44 3.71 -34.04
C GLU A 161 -13.37 5.04 -33.28
N LYS A 162 -14.43 5.37 -32.52
CA LYS A 162 -14.45 6.62 -31.73
C LYS A 162 -13.42 6.63 -30.61
N LEU A 163 -13.28 5.53 -29.87
CA LEU A 163 -12.26 5.42 -28.83
C LEU A 163 -10.84 5.53 -29.41
N ASN A 164 -10.53 4.80 -30.47
CA ASN A 164 -9.22 4.84 -31.12
C ASN A 164 -8.88 6.22 -31.66
N ARG A 165 -9.88 6.94 -32.19
CA ARG A 165 -9.70 8.33 -32.63
C ARG A 165 -9.37 9.25 -31.46
N SER A 166 -10.05 9.13 -30.33
CA SER A 166 -9.74 9.93 -29.13
C SER A 166 -8.36 9.57 -28.56
N ILE A 167 -8.02 8.29 -28.47
CA ILE A 167 -6.69 7.84 -28.04
C ILE A 167 -5.58 8.40 -28.94
N ALA A 168 -5.76 8.37 -30.26
CA ALA A 168 -4.79 8.92 -31.20
C ALA A 168 -4.56 10.44 -31.01
N ILE A 169 -5.56 11.16 -30.51
CA ILE A 169 -5.46 12.61 -30.24
C ILE A 169 -4.76 12.88 -28.90
N LEU A 170 -4.87 11.98 -27.92
CA LEU A 170 -4.11 12.08 -26.67
C LEU A 170 -2.59 11.90 -26.90
N ASP A 171 -2.20 11.18 -27.95
CA ASP A 171 -0.80 10.93 -28.34
C ASP A 171 0.05 10.50 -27.13
N LYS A 172 1.12 11.22 -26.80
CA LYS A 172 2.03 10.89 -25.68
C LYS A 172 1.39 10.93 -24.30
N ARG A 173 0.20 11.54 -24.13
CA ARG A 173 -0.51 11.58 -22.84
C ARG A 173 -1.10 10.23 -22.44
N TYR A 174 -1.20 9.28 -23.38
CA TYR A 174 -1.62 7.91 -23.11
C TYR A 174 -0.53 6.93 -23.56
N ASN A 175 -0.14 6.02 -22.67
CA ASN A 175 0.83 4.97 -22.98
C ASN A 175 0.22 3.61 -22.61
N PRO A 176 -0.34 2.85 -23.57
CA PRO A 176 -0.96 1.55 -23.27
C PRO A 176 0.05 0.49 -22.82
N LEU A 177 1.35 0.72 -23.01
CA LEU A 177 2.40 -0.24 -22.64
C LEU A 177 2.83 -0.11 -21.18
N PHE A 178 2.35 0.91 -20.46
CA PHE A 178 2.79 1.20 -19.11
C PHE A 178 1.67 1.83 -18.27
N ASN A 179 1.28 1.14 -17.20
CA ASN A 179 0.38 1.67 -16.17
C ASN A 179 0.92 1.34 -14.77
N VAL A 180 0.70 2.23 -13.81
CA VAL A 180 0.94 1.95 -12.39
C VAL A 180 -0.38 2.00 -11.65
N ASP A 181 -0.74 0.86 -11.04
CA ASP A 181 -1.93 0.75 -10.23
C ASP A 181 -1.93 1.74 -9.06
N ASN A 182 -2.92 2.63 -9.03
CA ASN A 182 -3.18 3.56 -7.92
C ASN A 182 -4.62 3.45 -7.39
N THR A 183 -4.89 4.12 -6.26
CA THR A 183 -6.21 4.15 -5.61
C THR A 183 -7.29 4.77 -6.51
N THR A 184 -6.93 5.74 -7.33
CA THR A 184 -7.87 6.42 -8.23
C THR A 184 -8.35 5.48 -9.33
N GLU A 185 -7.48 4.64 -9.89
CA GLU A 185 -7.88 3.63 -10.86
C GLU A 185 -8.81 2.55 -10.29
N LEU A 186 -8.64 2.17 -9.02
CA LEU A 186 -9.61 1.31 -8.35
C LEU A 186 -10.98 2.00 -8.29
N MET A 187 -11.02 3.29 -7.95
CA MET A 187 -12.25 4.08 -7.92
C MET A 187 -12.91 4.22 -9.29
N LEU A 188 -12.12 4.45 -10.35
CA LEU A 188 -12.58 4.48 -11.74
C LEU A 188 -13.16 3.12 -12.15
N SER A 189 -12.45 2.03 -11.80
CA SER A 189 -12.91 0.67 -12.09
C SER A 189 -14.18 0.31 -11.32
N LEU A 190 -14.32 0.73 -10.06
CA LEU A 190 -15.56 0.55 -9.27
C LEU A 190 -16.73 1.31 -9.88
N PHE A 191 -16.47 2.51 -10.40
CA PHE A 191 -17.47 3.32 -11.08
C PHE A 191 -17.91 2.71 -12.41
N SER A 192 -16.98 2.16 -13.20
CA SER A 192 -17.28 1.53 -14.50
C SER A 192 -17.67 0.05 -14.41
N SER A 193 -17.66 -0.55 -13.21
CA SER A 193 -17.81 -2.00 -12.99
C SER A 193 -16.75 -2.84 -13.73
N GLY A 194 -15.51 -2.34 -13.81
CA GLY A 194 -14.41 -2.98 -14.52
C GLY A 194 -13.83 -4.22 -13.82
N ASN A 195 -13.00 -4.98 -14.56
CA ASN A 195 -12.39 -6.22 -14.09
C ASN A 195 -11.55 -6.07 -12.81
N LYS A 196 -10.85 -4.95 -12.65
CA LYS A 196 -10.03 -4.67 -11.47
C LYS A 196 -10.90 -4.56 -10.22
N ALA A 197 -12.03 -3.86 -10.30
CA ALA A 197 -13.01 -3.77 -9.21
C ALA A 197 -13.64 -5.13 -8.87
N ILE A 198 -13.98 -5.94 -9.88
CA ILE A 198 -14.54 -7.28 -9.68
C ILE A 198 -13.55 -8.18 -8.91
N LYS A 199 -12.29 -8.21 -9.34
CA LYS A 199 -11.23 -8.96 -8.64
C LYS A 199 -11.03 -8.46 -7.21
N TYR A 200 -10.97 -7.13 -7.03
CA TYR A 200 -10.81 -6.51 -5.72
C TYR A 200 -11.92 -6.92 -4.74
N ILE A 201 -13.19 -6.82 -5.15
CA ILE A 201 -14.35 -7.16 -4.31
C ILE A 201 -14.39 -8.65 -4.01
N ASN A 202 -14.19 -9.53 -5.01
CA ASN A 202 -14.21 -10.97 -4.79
C ASN A 202 -13.05 -11.42 -3.87
N ASN A 203 -11.87 -10.78 -3.99
CA ASN A 203 -10.72 -11.07 -3.12
C ASN A 203 -10.97 -10.71 -1.65
N LYS A 204 -11.86 -9.75 -1.34
CA LYS A 204 -12.26 -9.47 0.06
C LYS A 204 -12.84 -10.70 0.75
N LYS A 205 -13.51 -11.60 0.03
CA LYS A 205 -14.02 -12.86 0.61
C LYS A 205 -12.88 -13.78 1.05
N ILE A 206 -11.83 -13.88 0.23
CA ILE A 206 -10.64 -14.69 0.52
C ILE A 206 -9.91 -14.12 1.73
N LEU A 207 -9.62 -12.82 1.71
CA LEU A 207 -8.94 -12.13 2.81
C LEU A 207 -9.75 -12.19 4.12
N ALA A 208 -11.09 -12.09 4.05
CA ALA A 208 -11.95 -12.23 5.23
C ALA A 208 -11.86 -13.65 5.83
N ILE A 209 -11.83 -14.69 4.99
CA ILE A 209 -11.66 -16.08 5.46
C ILE A 209 -10.29 -16.27 6.12
N GLU A 210 -9.24 -15.71 5.52
CA GLU A 210 -7.89 -15.75 6.08
C GLU A 210 -7.81 -15.02 7.43
N GLU A 211 -8.40 -13.83 7.55
CA GLU A 211 -8.42 -13.05 8.80
C GLU A 211 -9.24 -13.75 9.89
N ILE A 212 -10.38 -14.37 9.55
CA ILE A 212 -11.15 -15.19 10.50
C ILE A 212 -10.31 -16.35 11.04
N ALA A 213 -9.42 -16.94 10.23
CA ALA A 213 -8.53 -18.01 10.66
C ALA A 213 -7.43 -17.55 11.63
N THR A 214 -7.09 -16.26 11.67
CA THR A 214 -6.10 -15.69 12.61
C THR A 214 -6.68 -15.42 14.00
N ILE A 215 -8.01 -15.25 14.11
CA ILE A 215 -8.69 -15.09 15.40
C ILE A 215 -8.46 -16.37 16.24
N SER A 216 -8.02 -16.23 17.50
CA SER A 216 -7.65 -17.31 18.45
C SER A 216 -8.37 -18.65 18.25
N ARG A 217 -7.63 -19.74 18.05
CA ARG A 217 -8.17 -21.08 17.68
C ARG A 217 -9.19 -21.67 18.67
N TYR A 218 -9.24 -21.21 19.92
CA TYR A 218 -9.79 -21.97 21.04
C TYR A 218 -11.13 -21.48 21.63
N SER A 219 -11.66 -20.32 21.23
CA SER A 219 -12.69 -19.66 22.06
C SER A 219 -14.08 -19.47 21.43
N ASN A 220 -14.27 -19.79 20.14
CA ASN A 220 -15.58 -19.71 19.47
C ASN A 220 -15.54 -20.31 18.04
N ILE A 221 -15.29 -21.62 17.94
CA ILE A 221 -15.29 -22.35 16.65
C ILE A 221 -16.65 -22.25 15.90
N PRO A 222 -17.82 -22.29 16.57
CA PRO A 222 -19.11 -22.29 15.89
C PRO A 222 -19.36 -21.03 15.06
N ILE A 223 -19.19 -19.83 15.63
CA ILE A 223 -19.41 -18.57 14.89
C ILE A 223 -18.46 -18.42 13.71
N LYS A 224 -17.19 -18.87 13.85
CA LYS A 224 -16.21 -18.82 12.75
C LYS A 224 -16.56 -19.76 11.63
N LYS A 225 -16.94 -21.01 11.95
CA LYS A 225 -17.39 -21.99 10.94
C LYS A 225 -18.66 -21.50 10.24
N LYS A 226 -19.60 -20.92 10.99
CA LYS A 226 -20.82 -20.33 10.46
C LYS A 226 -20.49 -19.15 9.52
N ALA A 227 -19.66 -18.21 9.96
CA ALA A 227 -19.22 -17.08 9.15
C ALA A 227 -18.51 -17.52 7.86
N VAL A 228 -17.52 -18.41 7.94
CA VAL A 228 -16.84 -18.95 6.75
C VAL A 228 -17.82 -19.65 5.82
N GLY A 229 -18.75 -20.45 6.36
CA GLY A 229 -19.81 -21.09 5.56
C GLY A 229 -20.70 -20.09 4.81
N ILE A 230 -21.10 -19.01 5.48
CA ILE A 230 -21.89 -17.92 4.87
C ILE A 230 -21.06 -17.23 3.78
N ILE A 231 -19.82 -16.81 4.09
CA ILE A 231 -18.94 -16.10 3.14
C ILE A 231 -18.67 -16.95 1.89
N SER A 232 -18.39 -18.25 2.06
CA SER A 232 -18.18 -19.18 0.95
C SER A 232 -19.44 -19.43 0.12
N SER A 233 -20.64 -19.22 0.68
CA SER A 233 -21.91 -19.36 -0.05
C SER A 233 -22.31 -18.09 -0.81
N LEU A 234 -21.72 -16.93 -0.50
CA LEU A 234 -21.97 -15.69 -1.25
C LEU A 234 -21.42 -15.85 -2.68
N PRO A 235 -22.23 -15.58 -3.72
CA PRO A 235 -21.77 -15.67 -5.10
C PRO A 235 -20.65 -14.67 -5.36
N ASP A 236 -19.75 -14.98 -6.28
CA ASP A 236 -18.82 -13.98 -6.82
C ASP A 236 -19.61 -12.90 -7.56
N VAL A 237 -19.17 -11.65 -7.45
CA VAL A 237 -19.73 -10.58 -8.28
C VAL A 237 -19.14 -10.60 -9.69
N SER A 238 -19.93 -10.11 -10.63
CA SER A 238 -19.61 -9.77 -12.02
C SER A 238 -19.80 -8.26 -12.24
N ASP A 239 -19.55 -7.79 -13.46
CA ASP A 239 -19.84 -6.43 -13.91
C ASP A 239 -21.34 -6.06 -13.75
N GLU A 240 -22.23 -7.05 -13.90
CA GLU A 240 -23.68 -6.89 -13.70
C GLU A 240 -24.11 -6.93 -12.22
N THR A 241 -23.39 -7.67 -11.37
CA THR A 241 -23.83 -8.00 -10.00
C THR A 241 -22.99 -7.34 -8.91
N ILE A 242 -22.06 -6.46 -9.28
CA ILE A 242 -21.16 -5.75 -8.35
C ILE A 242 -21.89 -5.02 -7.21
N VAL A 243 -23.08 -4.49 -7.47
CA VAL A 243 -23.94 -3.82 -6.48
C VAL A 243 -24.33 -4.75 -5.33
N ASN A 244 -24.42 -6.06 -5.56
CA ASN A 244 -24.78 -7.04 -4.53
C ASN A 244 -23.76 -7.08 -3.38
N ALA A 245 -22.49 -6.73 -3.65
CA ALA A 245 -21.46 -6.68 -2.62
C ALA A 245 -21.77 -5.68 -1.50
N LEU A 246 -22.54 -4.62 -1.79
CA LEU A 246 -22.98 -3.64 -0.78
C LEU A 246 -23.82 -4.28 0.33
N SER A 247 -24.49 -5.40 0.03
CA SER A 247 -25.33 -6.12 0.99
C SER A 247 -24.60 -7.23 1.73
N TRP A 248 -23.38 -7.62 1.34
CA TRP A 248 -22.69 -8.75 1.94
C TRP A 248 -22.44 -8.59 3.44
N SER A 249 -22.02 -7.40 3.85
CA SER A 249 -21.80 -7.09 5.27
C SER A 249 -23.10 -7.17 6.08
N SER A 250 -24.22 -6.65 5.53
CA SER A 250 -25.53 -6.74 6.20
C SER A 250 -26.08 -8.16 6.23
N ILE A 251 -25.95 -8.93 5.14
CA ILE A 251 -26.36 -10.34 5.10
C ILE A 251 -25.62 -11.12 6.19
N LEU A 252 -24.30 -10.94 6.28
CA LEU A 252 -23.48 -11.62 7.28
C LEU A 252 -23.86 -11.17 8.70
N LYS A 253 -24.16 -9.87 8.90
CA LYS A 253 -24.62 -9.34 10.19
C LYS A 253 -26.00 -9.88 10.60
N ASP A 254 -26.93 -10.00 9.66
CA ASP A 254 -28.29 -10.50 9.92
C ASP A 254 -28.27 -12.00 10.25
N GLU A 255 -27.54 -12.79 9.47
CA GLU A 255 -27.36 -14.23 9.69
C GLU A 255 -26.61 -14.56 11.00
N LEU A 256 -25.71 -13.66 11.42
CA LEU A 256 -24.98 -13.76 12.70
C LEU A 256 -25.65 -12.97 13.84
N SER A 257 -26.85 -12.42 13.64
CA SER A 257 -27.45 -11.46 14.60
C SER A 257 -27.62 -12.04 16.00
N ASP A 258 -28.04 -13.30 16.13
CA ASP A 258 -28.16 -13.98 17.43
C ASP A 258 -26.79 -14.25 18.07
N ASP A 259 -25.78 -14.61 17.26
CA ASP A 259 -24.40 -14.81 17.73
C ASP A 259 -23.79 -13.49 18.21
N ILE A 260 -24.00 -12.40 17.45
CA ILE A 260 -23.53 -11.05 17.78
C ILE A 260 -24.20 -10.55 19.06
N LYS A 261 -25.52 -10.75 19.25
CA LYS A 261 -26.18 -10.39 20.51
C LYS A 261 -25.61 -11.13 21.71
N GLN A 262 -25.31 -12.43 21.57
CA GLN A 262 -24.65 -13.19 22.63
C GLN A 262 -23.25 -12.66 22.93
N LEU A 263 -22.52 -12.21 21.90
CA LEU A 263 -21.22 -11.56 22.04
C LEU A 263 -21.34 -10.18 22.68
N GLU A 264 -22.36 -9.38 22.35
CA GLU A 264 -22.67 -8.09 22.98
C GLU A 264 -22.98 -8.25 24.46
N ASP A 265 -23.82 -9.21 24.82
CA ASP A 265 -24.12 -9.54 26.22
C ASP A 265 -22.87 -10.01 26.97
N LYS A 266 -22.02 -10.80 26.31
CA LYS A 266 -20.73 -11.25 26.85
C LYS A 266 -19.77 -10.07 27.01
N LEU A 267 -19.71 -9.17 26.03
CA LEU A 267 -18.87 -7.98 26.04
C LEU A 267 -19.30 -7.03 27.17
N LEU A 268 -20.61 -6.85 27.36
CA LEU A 268 -21.16 -6.04 28.46
C LEU A 268 -20.76 -6.64 29.81
N LYS A 269 -20.95 -7.95 30.01
CA LYS A 269 -20.51 -8.64 31.24
C LYS A 269 -19.01 -8.54 31.47
N LEU A 270 -18.20 -8.68 30.41
CA LEU A 270 -16.74 -8.56 30.51
C LEU A 270 -16.31 -7.12 30.82
N ARG A 271 -16.98 -6.11 30.26
CA ARG A 271 -16.74 -4.69 30.55
C ARG A 271 -17.18 -4.32 31.96
N ASP A 272 -18.35 -4.81 32.41
CA ASP A 272 -18.81 -4.64 33.79
C ASP A 272 -17.86 -5.33 34.78
N GLU A 273 -17.37 -6.54 34.46
CA GLU A 273 -16.37 -7.24 35.27
C GLU A 273 -15.04 -6.47 35.27
N PHE A 274 -14.63 -5.89 34.13
CA PHE A 274 -13.45 -5.04 34.02
C PHE A 274 -13.56 -3.74 34.83
N GLU A 275 -14.72 -3.06 34.79
CA GLU A 275 -15.02 -1.84 35.56
C GLU A 275 -15.16 -2.13 37.06
N HIS A 276 -15.83 -3.20 37.46
CA HIS A 276 -15.85 -3.66 38.86
C HIS A 276 -14.44 -3.98 39.38
N PHE A 277 -13.55 -4.48 38.51
CA PHE A 277 -12.14 -4.66 38.84
C PHE A 277 -11.38 -3.32 38.97
N GLU A 278 -11.75 -2.27 38.23
CA GLU A 278 -11.18 -0.92 38.35
C GLU A 278 -11.67 -0.20 39.63
N GLU A 279 -12.97 -0.23 39.92
CA GLU A 279 -13.59 0.46 41.06
C GLU A 279 -13.22 -0.16 42.42
N ASN A 280 -13.17 -1.50 42.52
CA ASN A 280 -12.77 -2.18 43.75
C ASN A 280 -11.28 -1.98 44.08
N ASN A 281 -10.42 -1.79 43.07
CA ASN A 281 -9.00 -1.47 43.26
C ASN A 281 -8.76 0.04 43.52
N GLY A 282 -9.65 0.92 43.08
CA GLY A 282 -9.61 2.36 43.38
C GLY A 282 -9.93 2.69 44.86
N ASN A 283 -10.75 1.86 45.52
CA ASN A 283 -11.20 2.07 46.91
C ASN A 283 -10.41 1.28 47.98
N GLN A 284 -9.59 0.29 47.61
CA GLN A 284 -8.70 -0.42 48.55
C GLN A 284 -7.27 0.18 48.57
N LYS A 285 -7.15 1.46 48.90
CA LYS A 285 -5.88 2.03 49.39
C LYS A 285 -5.80 1.85 50.91
N LYS A 286 -5.46 0.65 51.39
CA LYS A 286 -4.68 0.40 52.62
C LYS A 286 -4.63 -1.09 52.99
N GLU A 287 -3.39 -1.56 53.07
CA GLU A 287 -2.89 -2.70 53.85
C GLU A 287 -3.31 -4.14 53.43
N THR A 288 -2.25 -4.96 53.32
CA THR A 288 -2.16 -6.44 53.24
C THR A 288 -2.24 -7.19 51.89
N GLN A 289 -1.10 -7.85 51.60
CA GLN A 289 -0.81 -9.08 50.83
C GLN A 289 -0.72 -9.05 49.29
N SER A 290 0.51 -9.34 48.83
CA SER A 290 1.06 -9.33 47.46
C SER A 290 0.60 -10.44 46.52
N SER A 291 -0.12 -11.47 46.99
CA SER A 291 -0.59 -12.59 46.14
C SER A 291 -1.95 -12.32 45.47
N SER A 292 -2.79 -11.46 46.07
CA SER A 292 -4.12 -11.13 45.55
C SER A 292 -4.07 -10.17 44.35
N GLN A 293 -3.07 -9.27 44.31
CA GLN A 293 -2.87 -8.31 43.23
C GLN A 293 -2.37 -8.95 41.92
N PHE A 294 -1.57 -10.03 41.97
CA PHE A 294 -1.13 -10.74 40.77
C PHE A 294 -2.25 -11.53 40.08
N LEU A 295 -3.03 -12.28 40.86
CA LEU A 295 -4.25 -12.94 40.39
C LEU A 295 -5.26 -11.90 39.83
N SER A 296 -5.33 -10.69 40.41
CA SER A 296 -6.17 -9.60 39.92
C SER A 296 -5.71 -9.03 38.56
N ARG A 297 -4.39 -8.92 38.33
CA ARG A 297 -3.81 -8.42 37.08
C ARG A 297 -3.87 -9.45 35.95
N GLU A 298 -3.64 -10.73 36.24
CA GLU A 298 -3.80 -11.80 35.25
C GLU A 298 -5.26 -11.96 34.83
N LYS A 299 -6.19 -11.94 35.81
CA LYS A 299 -7.62 -11.96 35.53
C LYS A 299 -8.07 -10.71 34.75
N LYS A 300 -7.55 -9.53 35.08
CA LYS A 300 -7.77 -8.30 34.29
C LYS A 300 -7.24 -8.41 32.85
N ASN A 301 -6.02 -8.92 32.67
CA ASN A 301 -5.43 -9.12 31.34
C ASN A 301 -6.16 -10.19 30.55
N GLU A 302 -6.71 -11.20 31.22
CA GLU A 302 -7.57 -12.21 30.64
C GLU A 302 -8.90 -11.64 30.20
N ILE A 303 -9.59 -10.88 31.06
CA ILE A 303 -10.82 -10.15 30.70
C ILE A 303 -10.55 -9.22 29.51
N TYR A 304 -9.46 -8.46 29.53
CA TYR A 304 -9.08 -7.57 28.43
C TYR A 304 -8.79 -8.33 27.11
N ARG A 305 -8.11 -9.48 27.18
CA ARG A 305 -7.90 -10.33 25.99
C ARG A 305 -9.22 -10.89 25.47
N GLN A 306 -10.13 -11.29 26.35
CA GLN A 306 -11.47 -11.74 25.97
C GLN A 306 -12.29 -10.60 25.36
N ILE A 307 -12.18 -9.37 25.87
CA ILE A 307 -12.79 -8.17 25.28
C ILE A 307 -12.28 -7.99 23.84
N LEU A 308 -10.96 -7.93 23.64
CA LEU A 308 -10.37 -7.76 22.30
C LEU A 308 -10.77 -8.88 21.33
N GLU A 309 -10.89 -10.11 21.83
CA GLU A 309 -11.31 -11.24 21.01
C GLU A 309 -12.80 -11.15 20.64
N VAL A 310 -13.67 -10.82 21.60
CA VAL A 310 -15.10 -10.61 21.35
C VAL A 310 -15.30 -9.45 20.37
N GLU A 311 -14.56 -8.37 20.52
CA GLU A 311 -14.58 -7.24 19.59
C GLU A 311 -14.16 -7.66 18.17
N ARG A 312 -13.11 -8.48 18.02
CA ARG A 312 -12.72 -9.05 16.70
C ARG A 312 -13.79 -9.96 16.10
N LEU A 313 -14.46 -10.78 16.92
CA LEU A 313 -15.55 -11.65 16.46
C LEU A 313 -16.77 -10.83 16.03
N MET A 314 -17.09 -9.76 16.76
CA MET A 314 -18.17 -8.83 16.41
C MET A 314 -17.86 -8.03 15.14
N ALA A 315 -16.59 -7.79 14.83
CA ALA A 315 -16.13 -7.10 13.63
C ALA A 315 -16.09 -7.99 12.37
N ILE A 316 -16.39 -9.29 12.46
CA ILE A 316 -16.39 -10.20 11.29
C ILE A 316 -17.24 -9.66 10.11
N PRO A 317 -18.47 -9.15 10.32
CA PRO A 317 -19.26 -8.56 9.23
C PRO A 317 -18.57 -7.36 8.54
N GLU A 318 -17.71 -6.64 9.26
CA GLU A 318 -17.02 -5.46 8.75
C GLU A 318 -15.87 -5.83 7.78
N LEU A 319 -15.37 -7.08 7.81
CA LEU A 319 -14.34 -7.56 6.89
C LEU A 319 -14.79 -7.54 5.41
N LEU A 320 -16.09 -7.67 5.16
CA LEU A 320 -16.69 -7.55 3.83
C LEU A 320 -17.22 -6.13 3.52
N SER A 321 -17.06 -5.18 4.46
CA SER A 321 -17.56 -3.83 4.24
C SER A 321 -16.75 -3.09 3.17
N LEU A 322 -17.47 -2.28 2.40
CA LEU A 322 -16.88 -1.31 1.48
C LEU A 322 -16.88 0.05 2.18
N ASN A 323 -15.82 0.83 2.02
CA ASN A 323 -15.77 2.18 2.59
C ASN A 323 -16.77 3.11 1.86
N LYS A 324 -17.06 4.29 2.43
CA LYS A 324 -18.07 5.21 1.86
C LYS A 324 -17.79 5.60 0.40
N ASN A 325 -16.53 5.82 0.06
CA ASN A 325 -16.15 6.20 -1.29
C ASN A 325 -16.34 5.03 -2.26
N GLU A 326 -15.92 3.82 -1.89
CA GLU A 326 -16.13 2.59 -2.67
C GLU A 326 -17.63 2.35 -2.92
N GLN A 327 -18.47 2.50 -1.90
CA GLN A 327 -19.92 2.38 -2.03
C GLN A 327 -20.50 3.43 -3.00
N GLN A 328 -20.09 4.69 -2.85
CA GLN A 328 -20.52 5.76 -3.74
C GLN A 328 -20.04 5.55 -5.18
N ALA A 329 -18.84 5.03 -5.42
CA ALA A 329 -18.34 4.74 -6.76
C ALA A 329 -19.25 3.76 -7.50
N ILE A 330 -19.64 2.67 -6.83
CA ILE A 330 -20.54 1.66 -7.39
C ILE A 330 -21.91 2.27 -7.74
N LEU A 331 -22.49 3.05 -6.81
CA LEU A 331 -23.86 3.57 -6.90
C LEU A 331 -24.00 4.80 -7.79
N SER A 332 -22.97 5.63 -7.90
CA SER A 332 -23.05 6.92 -8.59
C SER A 332 -23.23 6.75 -10.10
N LYS A 333 -24.08 7.59 -10.69
CA LYS A 333 -24.19 7.75 -12.15
C LYS A 333 -23.20 8.76 -12.70
N ILE A 334 -22.72 9.68 -11.87
CA ILE A 334 -21.91 10.81 -12.30
C ILE A 334 -20.69 10.94 -11.38
N MET A 335 -19.53 11.09 -12.00
CA MET A 335 -18.25 11.32 -11.31
C MET A 335 -17.57 12.57 -11.87
N LEU A 336 -17.10 13.43 -10.97
CA LEU A 336 -16.13 14.50 -11.27
C LEU A 336 -14.76 14.07 -10.78
N MET A 337 -13.79 14.08 -11.67
CA MET A 337 -12.39 13.78 -11.39
C MET A 337 -11.56 15.07 -11.47
N THR A 338 -10.91 15.46 -10.37
CA THR A 338 -10.02 16.64 -10.34
C THR A 338 -8.59 16.27 -9.96
N GLY A 339 -7.69 17.26 -9.96
CA GLY A 339 -6.29 17.09 -9.63
C GLY A 339 -5.40 18.04 -10.42
N GLU A 340 -4.15 18.18 -9.98
CA GLU A 340 -3.14 19.05 -10.59
C GLU A 340 -2.81 18.69 -12.05
N ALA A 341 -2.14 19.59 -12.75
CA ALA A 341 -1.68 19.34 -14.11
C ALA A 341 -0.59 18.24 -14.12
N GLY A 342 -0.56 17.40 -15.16
CA GLY A 342 0.52 16.42 -15.36
C GLY A 342 0.46 15.14 -14.53
N ILE A 343 -0.48 15.00 -13.59
CA ILE A 343 -0.55 13.84 -12.68
C ILE A 343 -1.11 12.54 -13.28
N GLY A 344 -1.56 12.53 -14.55
CA GLY A 344 -2.03 11.31 -15.22
C GLY A 344 -3.55 11.13 -15.43
N LYS A 345 -4.41 12.14 -15.17
CA LYS A 345 -5.89 11.99 -15.32
C LYS A 345 -6.34 11.44 -16.68
N SER A 346 -5.89 12.05 -17.78
CA SER A 346 -6.23 11.62 -19.15
C SER A 346 -5.74 10.20 -19.45
N HIS A 347 -4.60 9.81 -18.87
CA HIS A 347 -4.05 8.46 -19.01
C HIS A 347 -4.98 7.43 -18.34
N SER A 348 -5.34 7.64 -17.06
CA SER A 348 -6.20 6.69 -16.33
C SER A 348 -7.59 6.56 -16.95
N ILE A 349 -8.16 7.66 -17.47
CA ILE A 349 -9.45 7.62 -18.19
C ILE A 349 -9.32 6.80 -19.49
N ALA A 350 -8.29 7.06 -20.29
CA ALA A 350 -8.07 6.34 -21.55
C ALA A 350 -7.80 4.85 -21.32
N LEU A 351 -7.02 4.52 -20.29
CA LEU A 351 -6.73 3.13 -19.90
C LEU A 351 -8.01 2.37 -19.52
N ILE A 352 -8.80 2.91 -18.58
CA ILE A 352 -10.03 2.26 -18.12
C ILE A 352 -11.05 2.16 -19.27
N ALA A 353 -11.09 3.14 -20.17
CA ALA A 353 -11.92 3.08 -21.37
C ALA A 353 -11.47 1.96 -22.32
N SER A 354 -10.17 1.80 -22.56
CA SER A 354 -9.60 0.70 -23.35
C SER A 354 -9.89 -0.67 -22.74
N GLU A 355 -9.63 -0.87 -21.44
CA GLU A 355 -9.92 -2.13 -20.72
C GLU A 355 -11.42 -2.49 -20.76
N SER A 356 -12.29 -1.48 -20.65
CA SER A 356 -13.74 -1.66 -20.76
C SER A 356 -14.12 -2.15 -22.15
N MET A 357 -13.56 -1.56 -23.21
CA MET A 357 -13.82 -2.01 -24.58
C MET A 357 -13.30 -3.43 -24.85
N GLU A 358 -12.12 -3.78 -24.33
CA GLU A 358 -11.54 -5.12 -24.46
C GLU A 358 -12.36 -6.20 -23.74
N SER A 359 -13.00 -5.83 -22.61
CA SER A 359 -13.94 -6.69 -21.88
C SER A 359 -15.37 -6.70 -22.47
N GLY A 360 -15.55 -6.08 -23.64
CA GLY A 360 -16.83 -6.06 -24.36
C GLY A 360 -17.87 -5.12 -23.75
N THR A 361 -17.43 -4.06 -23.07
CA THR A 361 -18.27 -2.99 -22.51
C THR A 361 -18.07 -1.72 -23.33
N PRO A 362 -19.07 -1.28 -24.12
CA PRO A 362 -18.96 -0.07 -24.91
C PRO A 362 -18.76 1.18 -24.07
N VAL A 363 -17.88 2.08 -24.54
CA VAL A 363 -17.60 3.37 -23.90
C VAL A 363 -17.49 4.47 -24.93
N LEU A 364 -17.70 5.71 -24.50
CA LEU A 364 -17.47 6.89 -25.34
C LEU A 364 -16.46 7.82 -24.65
N LEU A 365 -15.32 8.07 -25.29
CA LEU A 365 -14.32 9.03 -24.81
C LEU A 365 -14.35 10.31 -25.64
N LEU A 366 -14.73 11.41 -25.00
CA LEU A 366 -14.79 12.76 -25.57
C LEU A 366 -13.67 13.61 -24.96
N LEU A 367 -12.92 14.35 -25.78
CA LEU A 367 -11.80 15.16 -25.31
C LEU A 367 -12.14 16.65 -25.36
N GLY A 368 -12.01 17.34 -24.22
CA GLY A 368 -12.31 18.78 -24.06
C GLY A 368 -11.63 19.66 -25.12
N GLN A 369 -10.38 19.36 -25.48
CA GLN A 369 -9.63 20.08 -26.51
C GLN A 369 -10.26 20.06 -27.91
N GLN A 370 -11.21 19.17 -28.19
CA GLN A 370 -11.91 19.12 -29.49
C GLN A 370 -13.09 20.10 -29.58
N TYR A 371 -13.46 20.75 -28.48
CA TYR A 371 -14.61 21.65 -28.41
C TYR A 371 -14.13 23.11 -28.41
N ILE A 372 -14.06 23.67 -29.61
CA ILE A 372 -13.36 24.93 -29.89
C ILE A 372 -14.28 26.06 -30.37
N SER A 373 -15.58 25.80 -30.56
CA SER A 373 -16.54 26.82 -31.03
C SER A 373 -17.43 27.32 -29.90
N ASP A 374 -18.12 28.44 -30.15
CA ASP A 374 -19.11 29.02 -29.25
C ASP A 374 -20.51 28.43 -29.45
N GLU A 375 -20.64 27.40 -30.29
CA GLU A 375 -21.92 26.72 -30.51
C GLU A 375 -22.33 25.90 -29.29
N ASP A 376 -23.64 25.61 -29.16
CA ASP A 376 -24.15 24.76 -28.09
C ASP A 376 -23.44 23.40 -28.07
N ILE A 377 -23.03 22.94 -26.88
CA ILE A 377 -22.17 21.76 -26.72
C ILE A 377 -22.81 20.50 -27.30
N PHE A 378 -24.16 20.40 -27.31
CA PHE A 378 -24.84 19.25 -27.90
C PHE A 378 -24.57 19.17 -29.40
N LYS A 379 -24.62 20.31 -30.11
CA LYS A 379 -24.31 20.34 -31.54
C LYS A 379 -22.86 19.94 -31.80
N GLN A 380 -21.93 20.50 -31.03
CA GLN A 380 -20.51 20.17 -31.20
C GLN A 380 -20.24 18.67 -30.96
N VAL A 381 -20.85 18.07 -29.93
CA VAL A 381 -20.74 16.63 -29.67
C VAL A 381 -21.26 15.82 -30.85
N MET A 382 -22.46 16.12 -31.37
CA MET A 382 -23.03 15.39 -32.50
C MET A 382 -22.16 15.53 -33.76
N THR A 383 -21.63 16.72 -34.04
CA THR A 383 -20.72 16.97 -35.16
C THR A 383 -19.41 16.19 -35.01
N ASN A 384 -18.79 16.21 -33.83
CA ASN A 384 -17.52 15.52 -33.58
C ASN A 384 -17.66 13.98 -33.69
N LEU A 385 -18.82 13.44 -33.27
CA LEU A 385 -19.14 12.02 -33.40
C LEU A 385 -19.57 11.63 -34.82
N GLY A 386 -19.94 12.59 -35.66
CA GLY A 386 -20.49 12.34 -37.00
C GLY A 386 -21.88 11.72 -36.96
N VAL A 387 -22.69 12.05 -35.95
CA VAL A 387 -24.03 11.48 -35.77
C VAL A 387 -25.08 12.49 -36.24
N HIS A 388 -25.96 12.06 -37.15
CA HIS A 388 -27.03 12.87 -37.73
C HIS A 388 -28.34 12.77 -36.93
N ALA A 389 -28.27 13.00 -35.62
CA ALA A 389 -29.42 13.04 -34.71
C ALA A 389 -29.26 14.19 -33.71
N ASP A 390 -30.25 14.42 -32.84
CA ASP A 390 -30.05 15.28 -31.67
C ASP A 390 -29.41 14.50 -30.50
N PHE A 391 -28.85 15.24 -29.54
CA PHE A 391 -28.11 14.66 -28.42
C PHE A 391 -28.98 13.80 -27.49
N VAL A 392 -30.25 14.15 -27.31
CA VAL A 392 -31.18 13.38 -26.47
C VAL A 392 -31.44 12.02 -27.12
N THR A 393 -31.67 12.02 -28.43
CA THR A 393 -31.81 10.80 -29.24
C THR A 393 -30.56 9.92 -29.17
N LEU A 394 -29.35 10.49 -29.23
CA LEU A 394 -28.11 9.73 -29.01
C LEU A 394 -28.11 9.03 -27.65
N LEU A 395 -28.43 9.75 -26.56
CA LEU A 395 -28.47 9.16 -25.22
C LEU A 395 -29.55 8.07 -25.10
N ASP A 396 -30.72 8.24 -25.72
CA ASP A 396 -31.77 7.20 -25.74
C ASP A 396 -31.31 5.93 -26.46
N VAL A 397 -30.60 6.07 -27.58
CA VAL A 397 -30.02 4.94 -28.30
C VAL A 397 -28.94 4.25 -27.47
N LEU A 398 -28.05 5.02 -26.82
CA LEU A 398 -27.01 4.46 -25.94
C LEU A 398 -27.62 3.74 -24.73
N ASP A 399 -28.65 4.30 -24.09
CA ASP A 399 -29.33 3.68 -22.95
C ASP A 399 -30.01 2.36 -23.36
N ALA A 400 -30.66 2.33 -24.52
CA ALA A 400 -31.22 1.11 -25.09
C ALA A 400 -30.13 0.10 -25.47
N PHE A 401 -28.99 0.55 -26.01
CA PHE A 401 -27.86 -0.32 -26.33
C PHE A 401 -27.23 -0.95 -25.08
N GLY A 402 -27.06 -0.17 -24.01
CA GLY A 402 -26.60 -0.66 -22.71
C GLY A 402 -27.59 -1.66 -22.12
N ASP A 403 -28.90 -1.40 -22.24
CA ASP A 403 -29.94 -2.37 -21.88
C ASP A 403 -29.87 -3.63 -22.75
N ARG A 404 -29.52 -3.54 -24.03
CA ARG A 404 -29.38 -4.73 -24.89
C ARG A 404 -28.25 -5.63 -24.40
N LEU A 405 -27.16 -5.02 -23.92
CA LEU A 405 -25.97 -5.72 -23.44
C LEU A 405 -26.04 -6.10 -21.96
N GLN A 406 -27.04 -5.62 -21.21
CA GLN A 406 -27.08 -5.68 -19.74
C GLN A 406 -25.88 -5.00 -19.05
N LYS A 407 -25.33 -3.96 -19.70
CA LYS A 407 -24.14 -3.24 -19.22
C LYS A 407 -24.40 -1.75 -19.06
N LYS A 408 -23.62 -1.10 -18.19
CA LYS A 408 -23.58 0.36 -18.08
C LYS A 408 -22.60 0.92 -19.10
N ILE A 409 -23.08 1.79 -19.99
CA ILE A 409 -22.22 2.54 -20.92
C ILE A 409 -21.71 3.77 -20.20
N VAL A 410 -20.38 3.92 -20.17
CA VAL A 410 -19.74 5.09 -19.56
C VAL A 410 -19.36 6.08 -20.65
N ILE A 411 -19.80 7.33 -20.48
CA ILE A 411 -19.37 8.47 -21.28
C ILE A 411 -18.31 9.21 -20.47
N TYR A 412 -17.09 9.26 -21.00
CA TYR A 412 -15.96 9.99 -20.44
C TYR A 412 -15.83 11.32 -21.17
N ILE A 413 -15.75 12.42 -20.43
CA ILE A 413 -15.39 13.74 -20.96
C ILE A 413 -14.11 14.19 -20.27
N ASP A 414 -12.99 14.02 -20.97
CA ASP A 414 -11.68 14.36 -20.44
C ASP A 414 -11.36 15.84 -20.61
N ALA A 415 -10.81 16.45 -19.56
CA ALA A 415 -10.22 17.78 -19.52
C ALA A 415 -11.15 18.90 -20.04
N LEU A 416 -12.29 19.11 -19.37
CA LEU A 416 -13.24 20.20 -19.70
C LEU A 416 -12.56 21.58 -19.81
N ASN A 417 -11.53 21.80 -19.00
CA ASN A 417 -10.76 23.04 -18.98
C ASN A 417 -9.87 23.26 -20.22
N GLU A 418 -9.67 22.26 -21.08
CA GLU A 418 -8.87 22.38 -22.31
C GLU A 418 -9.69 22.85 -23.52
N SER A 419 -11.00 23.04 -23.36
CA SER A 419 -11.84 23.67 -24.40
C SER A 419 -11.51 25.15 -24.56
N ARG A 420 -11.55 25.63 -25.82
CA ARG A 420 -11.27 27.03 -26.14
C ARG A 420 -12.26 27.98 -25.47
N ASN A 421 -13.55 27.64 -25.53
CA ASN A 421 -14.60 28.33 -24.82
C ASN A 421 -15.09 27.44 -23.69
N LYS A 422 -14.88 27.86 -22.44
CA LYS A 422 -15.22 27.08 -21.23
C LYS A 422 -16.68 27.29 -20.79
N GLU A 423 -17.27 28.42 -21.18
CA GLU A 423 -18.66 28.76 -20.85
C GLU A 423 -19.68 27.81 -21.50
N VAL A 424 -19.33 27.18 -22.64
CA VAL A 424 -20.19 26.16 -23.27
C VAL A 424 -20.40 24.96 -22.33
N TRP A 425 -19.41 24.60 -21.51
CA TRP A 425 -19.53 23.54 -20.51
C TRP A 425 -20.27 24.01 -19.27
N ARG A 426 -20.04 25.23 -18.81
CA ARG A 426 -20.76 25.81 -17.68
C ARG A 426 -22.27 25.82 -17.89
N GLN A 427 -22.71 26.10 -19.11
CA GLN A 427 -24.13 26.08 -19.49
C GLN A 427 -24.64 24.69 -19.92
N GLY A 428 -23.76 23.87 -20.51
CA GLY A 428 -24.11 22.58 -21.10
C GLY A 428 -24.10 21.42 -20.11
N LEU A 429 -23.12 21.36 -19.21
CA LEU A 429 -22.91 20.26 -18.27
C LEU A 429 -24.13 19.99 -17.37
N PRO A 430 -24.84 21.00 -16.79
CA PRO A 430 -26.07 20.75 -16.04
C PRO A 430 -27.14 20.03 -16.85
N LYS A 431 -27.26 20.38 -18.13
CA LYS A 431 -28.21 19.73 -19.04
C LYS A 431 -27.81 18.29 -19.33
N ILE A 432 -26.51 18.02 -19.57
CA ILE A 432 -26.00 16.65 -19.75
C ILE A 432 -26.27 15.82 -18.51
N VAL A 433 -25.93 16.33 -17.32
CA VAL A 433 -26.14 15.67 -16.03
C VAL A 433 -27.61 15.29 -15.83
N ASN A 434 -28.54 16.21 -16.07
CA ASN A 434 -29.98 15.96 -15.97
C ASN A 434 -30.45 14.88 -16.96
N GLU A 435 -29.94 14.89 -18.20
CA GLU A 435 -30.29 13.87 -19.19
C GLU A 435 -29.72 12.48 -18.83
N ILE A 436 -28.50 12.40 -18.31
CA ILE A 436 -27.91 11.13 -17.86
C ILE A 436 -28.69 10.55 -16.67
N GLN A 437 -29.12 11.39 -15.71
CA GLN A 437 -29.87 10.94 -14.53
C GLN A 437 -31.18 10.23 -14.89
N LYS A 438 -31.86 10.66 -15.97
CA LYS A 438 -33.12 10.08 -16.47
C LYS A 438 -32.97 8.67 -17.05
N ARG A 439 -31.75 8.24 -17.36
CA ARG A 439 -31.43 6.99 -18.07
C ARG A 439 -30.77 6.00 -17.12
N ASN A 440 -31.09 4.71 -17.25
CA ASN A 440 -30.69 3.71 -16.25
C ASN A 440 -29.33 3.10 -16.55
N ASN A 441 -28.93 3.03 -17.81
CA ASN A 441 -27.77 2.32 -18.29
C ASN A 441 -26.62 3.24 -18.73
N LEU A 442 -26.72 4.53 -18.42
CA LEU A 442 -25.67 5.50 -18.69
C LEU A 442 -24.98 5.98 -17.41
N LYS A 443 -23.66 6.09 -17.48
CA LYS A 443 -22.84 6.79 -16.49
C LYS A 443 -22.01 7.88 -17.18
N LEU A 444 -21.70 8.94 -16.45
CA LEU A 444 -20.90 10.07 -16.92
C LEU A 444 -19.70 10.29 -16.01
N LEU A 445 -18.51 10.32 -16.58
CA LEU A 445 -17.31 10.79 -15.90
C LEU A 445 -16.83 12.05 -16.59
N VAL A 446 -16.61 13.11 -15.83
CA VAL A 446 -15.99 14.34 -16.31
C VAL A 446 -14.69 14.62 -15.57
N SER A 447 -13.65 15.07 -16.26
CA SER A 447 -12.40 15.49 -15.63
C SER A 447 -12.12 16.96 -15.86
N CYS A 448 -11.55 17.62 -14.84
CA CYS A 448 -11.04 18.98 -14.95
C CYS A 448 -9.77 19.15 -14.10
N ARG A 449 -8.94 20.13 -14.46
CA ARG A 449 -7.81 20.55 -13.63
C ARG A 449 -8.29 21.33 -12.40
N ASP A 450 -7.51 21.26 -11.33
CA ASP A 450 -7.74 22.12 -10.16
C ASP A 450 -7.61 23.60 -10.54
N GLY A 451 -8.43 24.45 -9.91
CA GLY A 451 -8.55 25.88 -10.19
C GLY A 451 -9.53 26.24 -11.31
N TYR A 452 -9.85 25.32 -12.22
CA TYR A 452 -10.77 25.59 -13.34
C TYR A 452 -12.25 25.36 -13.01
N GLN A 453 -12.56 24.80 -11.84
CA GLN A 453 -13.93 24.43 -11.45
C GLN A 453 -14.91 25.58 -11.61
N SER A 454 -14.58 26.77 -11.11
CA SER A 454 -15.45 27.96 -11.18
C SER A 454 -15.71 28.47 -12.60
N THR A 455 -14.88 28.07 -13.56
CA THR A 455 -15.01 28.47 -14.97
C THR A 455 -15.82 27.46 -15.79
N VAL A 456 -15.74 26.16 -15.46
CA VAL A 456 -16.42 25.09 -16.21
C VAL A 456 -17.66 24.53 -15.50
N LEU A 457 -17.78 24.70 -14.19
CA LEU A 457 -18.90 24.23 -13.38
C LEU A 457 -19.85 25.39 -13.07
N SER A 458 -21.15 25.10 -13.05
CA SER A 458 -22.17 26.02 -12.55
C SER A 458 -22.43 25.77 -11.07
N ASP A 459 -23.04 26.76 -10.39
CA ASP A 459 -23.46 26.66 -8.99
C ASP A 459 -24.38 25.43 -8.73
N GLU A 460 -25.15 25.03 -9.74
CA GLU A 460 -26.00 23.83 -9.68
C GLU A 460 -25.17 22.54 -9.59
N ILE A 461 -24.11 22.43 -10.40
CA ILE A 461 -23.19 21.28 -10.37
C ILE A 461 -22.43 21.25 -9.04
N GLU A 462 -21.94 22.40 -8.57
CA GLU A 462 -21.29 22.50 -7.27
C GLU A 462 -22.22 22.06 -6.13
N SER A 463 -23.50 22.44 -6.18
CA SER A 463 -24.50 21.99 -5.20
C SER A 463 -24.75 20.48 -5.25
N LEU A 464 -24.75 19.85 -6.44
CA LEU A 464 -24.88 18.40 -6.59
C LEU A 464 -23.67 17.65 -6.02
N ILE A 465 -22.46 18.19 -6.17
CA ILE A 465 -21.24 17.63 -5.56
C ILE A 465 -21.34 17.68 -4.03
N HIS A 466 -21.69 18.83 -3.46
CA HIS A 466 -21.81 18.97 -2.00
C HIS A 466 -22.88 18.07 -1.37
N ARG A 467 -23.94 17.74 -2.12
CA ARG A 467 -25.00 16.81 -1.70
C ARG A 467 -24.61 15.34 -1.86
N GLY A 468 -23.52 15.04 -2.57
CA GLY A 468 -23.10 13.67 -2.88
C GLY A 468 -23.83 13.03 -4.06
N ASP A 469 -24.59 13.81 -4.85
CA ASP A 469 -25.25 13.33 -6.08
C ASP A 469 -24.25 13.14 -7.24
N ILE A 470 -23.12 13.85 -7.18
CA ILE A 470 -21.96 13.69 -8.06
C ILE A 470 -20.78 13.28 -7.18
N LEU A 471 -20.19 12.12 -7.48
CA LEU A 471 -19.00 11.64 -6.78
C LEU A 471 -17.79 12.47 -7.20
N HIS A 472 -17.13 13.12 -6.24
CA HIS A 472 -15.89 13.86 -6.48
C HIS A 472 -14.68 13.02 -6.06
N VAL A 473 -13.78 12.74 -7.01
CA VAL A 473 -12.52 12.04 -6.78
C VAL A 473 -11.36 12.96 -7.14
N ILE A 474 -10.39 13.07 -6.23
CA ILE A 474 -9.14 13.77 -6.48
C ILE A 474 -8.11 12.74 -6.90
N HIS A 475 -7.51 12.90 -8.07
CA HIS A 475 -6.40 12.09 -8.52
C HIS A 475 -5.11 12.67 -7.93
N PHE A 476 -4.24 11.83 -7.36
CA PHE A 476 -2.99 12.27 -6.73
C PHE A 476 -1.73 11.78 -7.46
N GLY A 477 -1.85 11.06 -8.57
CA GLY A 477 -0.68 10.56 -9.31
C GLY A 477 -0.07 9.35 -8.62
N PHE A 478 1.27 9.32 -8.50
CA PHE A 478 2.00 8.22 -7.89
C PHE A 478 2.16 8.33 -6.36
N SER A 479 1.55 9.33 -5.71
CA SER A 479 1.70 9.60 -4.26
C SER A 479 1.49 8.38 -3.36
N ASP A 480 0.60 7.47 -3.76
CA ASP A 480 0.16 6.35 -2.92
C ASP A 480 1.07 5.10 -3.05
N ASN A 481 1.89 5.02 -4.11
CA ASN A 481 2.81 3.88 -4.35
C ASN A 481 4.11 4.34 -5.05
N THR A 482 4.72 5.41 -4.54
CA THR A 482 5.75 6.19 -5.26
C THR A 482 7.00 5.41 -5.68
N LEU A 483 7.51 4.47 -4.87
CA LEU A 483 8.73 3.72 -5.23
C LEU A 483 8.47 2.64 -6.28
N GLU A 484 7.40 1.87 -6.13
CA GLU A 484 7.07 0.81 -7.08
C GLU A 484 6.69 1.44 -8.42
N ALA A 485 5.86 2.49 -8.39
CA ALA A 485 5.54 3.30 -9.54
C ALA A 485 6.79 3.80 -10.27
N ALA A 486 7.71 4.41 -9.52
CA ALA A 486 8.93 4.96 -10.09
C ALA A 486 9.85 3.87 -10.66
N SER A 487 9.97 2.74 -9.97
CA SER A 487 10.75 1.59 -10.42
C SER A 487 10.20 1.01 -11.73
N ASP A 488 8.91 0.68 -11.76
CA ASP A 488 8.27 0.10 -12.94
C ASP A 488 8.37 1.06 -14.13
N PHE A 489 8.17 2.36 -13.89
CA PHE A 489 8.29 3.40 -14.91
C PHE A 489 9.73 3.50 -15.44
N MET A 490 10.74 3.58 -14.58
CA MET A 490 12.14 3.63 -15.01
C MET A 490 12.54 2.35 -15.77
N ASN A 491 12.11 1.19 -15.29
CA ASN A 491 12.37 -0.10 -15.93
C ASN A 491 11.77 -0.17 -17.34
N HIS A 492 10.57 0.40 -17.57
CA HIS A 492 9.97 0.50 -18.90
C HIS A 492 10.87 1.26 -19.89
N TYR A 493 11.55 2.31 -19.44
CA TYR A 493 12.50 3.08 -20.25
C TYR A 493 13.92 2.46 -20.30
N GLY A 494 14.12 1.30 -19.68
CA GLY A 494 15.43 0.65 -19.58
C GLY A 494 16.41 1.40 -18.68
N ILE A 495 15.91 2.22 -17.76
CA ILE A 495 16.69 3.01 -16.81
C ILE A 495 16.80 2.21 -15.51
N PRO A 496 18.03 1.90 -15.03
CA PRO A 496 18.22 1.18 -13.78
C PRO A 496 17.54 1.91 -12.61
N PHE A 497 16.67 1.25 -11.85
CA PHE A 497 16.16 1.82 -10.61
C PHE A 497 17.22 1.75 -9.49
N THR A 498 17.69 2.92 -9.04
CA THR A 498 18.82 3.04 -8.09
C THR A 498 18.38 3.60 -6.74
N PRO A 499 19.15 3.38 -5.65
CA PRO A 499 18.89 4.02 -4.36
C PRO A 499 18.78 5.56 -4.44
N VAL A 500 19.58 6.21 -5.30
CA VAL A 500 19.47 7.67 -5.49
C VAL A 500 18.11 8.04 -6.08
N ALA A 501 17.64 7.32 -7.10
CA ALA A 501 16.31 7.55 -7.67
C ALA A 501 15.17 7.23 -6.68
N ALA A 502 15.36 6.21 -5.84
CA ALA A 502 14.40 5.87 -4.80
C ALA A 502 14.29 6.98 -3.74
N LEU A 503 15.35 7.72 -3.47
CA LEU A 503 15.35 8.77 -2.45
C LEU A 503 14.94 10.16 -3.03
N GLU A 504 14.85 10.31 -4.35
CA GLU A 504 14.38 11.52 -5.04
C GLU A 504 12.87 11.74 -4.84
N VAL A 505 12.46 12.91 -4.34
CA VAL A 505 11.04 13.18 -4.01
C VAL A 505 10.22 13.45 -5.27
N GLU A 506 10.84 14.12 -6.24
CA GLU A 506 10.28 14.58 -7.52
C GLU A 506 9.86 13.40 -8.40
N ALA A 507 10.42 12.21 -8.17
CA ALA A 507 10.01 10.96 -8.81
C ALA A 507 8.56 10.54 -8.48
N SER A 508 7.92 11.20 -7.50
CA SER A 508 6.50 11.03 -7.18
C SER A 508 5.57 11.73 -8.18
N ASN A 509 6.09 12.66 -8.99
CA ASN A 509 5.32 13.34 -10.05
C ASN A 509 5.50 12.61 -11.39
N PRO A 510 4.44 12.02 -11.98
CA PRO A 510 4.53 11.26 -13.22
C PRO A 510 5.07 12.05 -14.41
N LEU A 511 4.75 13.34 -14.52
CA LEU A 511 5.23 14.18 -15.62
C LEU A 511 6.73 14.50 -15.46
N PHE A 512 7.20 14.71 -14.22
CA PHE A 512 8.63 14.89 -13.95
C PHE A 512 9.39 13.60 -14.25
N LEU A 513 8.85 12.47 -13.80
CA LEU A 513 9.44 11.15 -14.05
C LEU A 513 9.47 10.82 -15.55
N SER A 514 8.40 11.11 -16.29
CA SER A 514 8.36 10.99 -17.75
C SER A 514 9.48 11.80 -18.40
N LEU A 515 9.64 13.06 -17.98
CA LEU A 515 10.65 13.95 -18.50
C LEU A 515 12.07 13.48 -18.15
N LEU A 516 12.30 13.05 -16.91
CA LEU A 516 13.57 12.49 -16.47
C LEU A 516 13.94 11.26 -17.30
N CYS A 517 12.97 10.37 -17.55
CA CYS A 517 13.20 9.16 -18.32
C CYS A 517 13.47 9.43 -19.80
N GLU A 518 12.68 10.29 -20.45
CA GLU A 518 12.89 10.66 -21.85
C GLU A 518 14.20 11.41 -22.08
N THR A 519 14.67 12.13 -21.08
CA THR A 519 15.91 12.91 -21.15
C THR A 519 17.13 12.18 -20.60
N TYR A 520 16.99 10.93 -20.15
CA TYR A 520 18.08 10.17 -19.55
C TYR A 520 19.19 9.87 -20.56
N SER A 521 20.43 10.18 -20.16
CA SER A 521 21.63 10.08 -21.01
C SER A 521 22.73 9.22 -20.41
N GLY A 522 22.38 8.30 -19.49
CA GLY A 522 23.33 7.43 -18.78
C GLY A 522 23.71 7.91 -17.36
N SER A 523 23.22 9.07 -16.93
CA SER A 523 23.31 9.55 -15.54
C SER A 523 22.02 10.27 -15.16
N TYR A 524 21.64 10.21 -13.87
CA TYR A 524 20.51 10.97 -13.36
C TYR A 524 20.79 12.47 -13.45
N PRO A 525 20.00 13.22 -14.23
CA PRO A 525 20.16 14.66 -14.35
C PRO A 525 19.74 15.37 -13.06
N THR A 526 20.37 16.50 -12.76
CA THR A 526 19.83 17.45 -11.77
C THR A 526 18.56 18.09 -12.29
N ILE A 527 17.78 18.73 -11.43
CA ILE A 527 16.55 19.42 -11.85
C ILE A 527 16.80 20.50 -12.90
N ASP A 528 17.93 21.21 -12.81
CA ASP A 528 18.39 22.18 -13.81
C ASP A 528 18.63 21.51 -15.17
N GLU A 529 19.29 20.35 -15.17
CA GLU A 529 19.56 19.60 -16.39
C GLU A 529 18.27 19.06 -17.02
N VAL A 530 17.33 18.58 -16.20
CA VAL A 530 15.99 18.17 -16.65
C VAL A 530 15.26 19.32 -17.34
N PHE A 531 15.32 20.52 -16.74
CA PHE A 531 14.65 21.70 -17.29
C PHE A 531 15.27 22.18 -18.61
N GLU A 532 16.60 22.26 -18.70
CA GLU A 532 17.27 22.65 -19.95
C GLU A 532 16.98 21.65 -21.08
N ARG A 533 16.99 20.34 -20.77
CA ARG A 533 16.62 19.30 -21.75
C ARG A 533 15.16 19.39 -22.17
N LEU A 534 14.24 19.78 -21.27
CA LEU A 534 12.84 20.05 -21.63
C LEU A 534 12.74 21.21 -22.63
N ILE A 535 13.44 22.31 -22.41
CA ILE A 535 13.46 23.45 -23.32
C ILE A 535 13.97 23.02 -24.70
N GLU A 536 15.08 22.28 -24.75
CA GLU A 536 15.65 21.77 -26.00
C GLU A 536 14.69 20.83 -26.75
N LYS A 537 14.01 19.94 -26.01
CA LYS A 537 12.99 19.04 -26.57
C LYS A 537 11.81 19.83 -27.13
N ALA A 538 11.25 20.75 -26.34
CA ALA A 538 10.11 21.57 -26.71
C ALA A 538 10.41 22.42 -27.95
N ASP A 539 11.62 22.98 -28.03
CA ASP A 539 12.09 23.70 -29.20
C ASP A 539 12.14 22.81 -30.44
N LYS A 540 12.75 21.63 -30.34
CA LYS A 540 12.89 20.69 -31.46
C LYS A 540 11.53 20.22 -31.98
N GLU A 541 10.62 19.82 -31.08
CA GLU A 541 9.28 19.36 -31.44
C GLU A 541 8.47 20.47 -32.10
N THR A 542 8.48 21.67 -31.52
CA THR A 542 7.72 22.83 -32.04
C THR A 542 8.26 23.27 -33.41
N ARG A 543 9.59 23.33 -33.58
CA ARG A 543 10.22 23.64 -34.88
C ARG A 543 9.88 22.60 -35.94
N THR A 544 9.89 21.32 -35.58
CA THR A 544 9.56 20.23 -36.50
C THR A 544 8.10 20.29 -36.94
N ALA A 545 7.17 20.48 -36.01
CA ALA A 545 5.74 20.57 -36.29
C ALA A 545 5.38 21.76 -37.19
N LEU A 546 6.06 22.89 -37.01
CA LEU A 546 5.82 24.12 -37.80
C LEU A 546 6.71 24.24 -39.05
N GLY A 547 7.58 23.25 -39.33
CA GLY A 547 8.49 23.29 -40.47
C GLY A 547 9.55 24.41 -40.41
N ILE A 548 9.96 24.82 -39.21
CA ILE A 548 10.95 25.88 -39.00
C ILE A 548 12.37 25.29 -39.16
N SER A 549 13.12 25.77 -40.16
CA SER A 549 14.46 25.27 -40.51
C SER A 549 15.63 25.90 -39.74
N SER A 550 15.36 26.77 -38.76
CA SER A 550 16.40 27.44 -37.97
C SER A 550 17.01 26.52 -36.92
N ASP A 551 18.33 26.58 -36.73
CA ASP A 551 19.05 25.90 -35.63
C ASP A 551 19.06 26.69 -34.31
N ILE A 552 18.42 27.86 -34.28
CA ILE A 552 18.29 28.67 -33.07
C ILE A 552 17.31 27.99 -32.11
N ASN A 553 17.69 27.84 -30.84
CA ASN A 553 16.79 27.41 -29.78
C ASN A 553 15.79 28.55 -29.46
N LEU A 554 14.68 28.57 -30.18
CA LEU A 554 13.62 29.58 -30.08
C LEU A 554 12.84 29.46 -28.78
N ALA A 555 12.57 28.23 -28.30
CA ALA A 555 11.89 28.04 -27.02
C ALA A 555 12.72 28.61 -25.86
N GLY A 556 14.03 28.37 -25.84
CA GLY A 556 14.92 28.93 -24.81
C GLY A 556 15.02 30.46 -24.86
N ARG A 557 14.93 31.06 -26.05
CA ARG A 557 14.84 32.53 -26.20
C ARG A 557 13.52 33.07 -25.65
N LEU A 558 12.40 32.39 -25.94
CA LEU A 558 11.09 32.77 -25.39
C LEU A 558 11.07 32.63 -23.87
N VAL A 559 11.62 31.54 -23.32
CA VAL A 559 11.75 31.33 -21.86
C VAL A 559 12.52 32.49 -21.21
N LYS A 560 13.63 32.92 -21.82
CA LYS A 560 14.38 34.08 -21.34
C LYS A 560 13.53 35.36 -21.37
N ASP A 561 12.94 35.69 -22.51
CA ASP A 561 12.14 36.91 -22.66
C ASP A 561 10.90 36.92 -21.72
N PHE A 562 10.30 35.74 -21.52
CA PHE A 562 9.21 35.51 -20.57
C PHE A 562 9.65 35.75 -19.13
N CYS A 563 10.80 35.20 -18.71
CA CYS A 563 11.35 35.45 -17.38
C CYS A 563 11.67 36.93 -17.19
N MET A 564 12.28 37.59 -18.18
CA MET A 564 12.55 39.04 -18.10
C MET A 564 11.27 39.85 -17.94
N LYS A 565 10.20 39.49 -18.65
CA LYS A 565 8.89 40.13 -18.49
C LYS A 565 8.30 39.91 -17.09
N ILE A 566 8.46 38.72 -16.50
CA ILE A 566 8.08 38.44 -15.09
C ILE A 566 8.87 39.33 -14.13
N LEU A 567 10.18 39.46 -14.33
CA LEU A 567 11.04 40.30 -13.49
C LEU A 567 10.63 41.78 -13.59
N ASP A 568 10.36 42.28 -14.81
CA ASP A 568 9.94 43.66 -15.07
C ASP A 568 8.53 43.98 -14.53
N SER A 569 7.64 42.98 -14.42
CA SER A 569 6.27 43.15 -13.91
C SER A 569 6.17 43.09 -12.38
N GLY A 570 7.29 43.12 -11.66
CA GLY A 570 7.31 43.02 -10.21
C GLY A 570 7.23 41.57 -9.71
N PHE A 571 7.84 40.63 -10.45
CA PHE A 571 7.98 39.21 -10.10
C PHE A 571 6.67 38.43 -10.10
N ALA A 572 5.74 38.77 -11.00
CA ALA A 572 4.46 38.06 -11.09
C ALA A 572 4.66 36.54 -11.28
N HIS A 573 3.80 35.71 -10.67
CA HIS A 573 3.86 34.25 -10.83
C HIS A 573 3.49 33.79 -12.23
N SER A 574 2.68 34.60 -12.91
CA SER A 574 2.19 34.39 -14.25
C SER A 574 2.05 35.74 -14.95
N ILE A 575 1.89 35.73 -16.28
CA ILE A 575 1.57 36.94 -17.05
C ILE A 575 0.29 36.72 -17.84
N PRO A 576 -0.51 37.77 -18.12
CA PRO A 576 -1.66 37.64 -19.01
C PRO A 576 -1.26 37.03 -20.36
N LEU A 577 -2.09 36.15 -20.92
CA LEU A 577 -1.85 35.57 -22.24
C LEU A 577 -1.69 36.65 -23.31
N GLU A 578 -2.46 37.74 -23.21
CA GLU A 578 -2.35 38.90 -24.11
C GLU A 578 -0.95 39.52 -24.07
N ASP A 579 -0.35 39.63 -22.87
CA ASP A 579 1.00 40.16 -22.67
C ASP A 579 2.06 39.27 -23.31
N LEU A 580 1.91 37.94 -23.23
CA LEU A 580 2.77 36.98 -23.95
C LEU A 580 2.64 37.19 -25.46
N LEU A 581 1.41 37.24 -25.99
CA LEU A 581 1.16 37.37 -27.43
C LEU A 581 1.60 38.74 -28.00
N ALA A 582 1.70 39.76 -27.15
CA ALA A 582 2.20 41.09 -27.49
C ALA A 582 3.74 41.23 -27.46
N MET A 583 4.49 40.22 -27.02
CA MET A 583 5.95 40.29 -26.92
C MET A 583 6.64 40.51 -28.28
N ARG A 584 7.73 41.30 -28.28
CA ARG A 584 8.57 41.54 -29.47
C ARG A 584 9.27 40.28 -29.99
N PHE A 585 9.35 39.22 -29.17
CA PHE A 585 9.88 37.91 -29.55
C PHE A 585 9.29 37.43 -30.88
N TRP A 586 7.96 37.52 -31.04
CA TRP A 586 7.27 37.01 -32.22
C TRP A 586 7.72 37.69 -33.52
N ASP A 587 7.86 39.02 -33.49
CA ASP A 587 8.30 39.79 -34.66
C ASP A 587 9.79 39.59 -34.93
N THR A 588 10.60 39.50 -33.86
CA THR A 588 12.06 39.32 -33.94
C THR A 588 12.45 38.02 -34.65
N TYR A 589 11.69 36.95 -34.41
CA TYR A 589 11.96 35.62 -34.97
C TYR A 589 10.99 35.23 -36.11
N GLY A 590 10.17 36.16 -36.61
CA GLY A 590 9.29 35.92 -37.76
C GLY A 590 8.10 34.99 -37.50
N LEU A 591 7.64 34.88 -36.25
CA LEU A 591 6.58 33.98 -35.79
C LEU A 591 5.22 34.66 -35.60
N SER A 592 5.07 35.92 -36.04
CA SER A 592 3.88 36.73 -35.74
C SER A 592 2.55 36.18 -36.26
N ASN A 593 2.57 35.33 -37.30
CA ASN A 593 1.38 34.67 -37.83
C ASN A 593 1.06 33.31 -37.16
N SER A 594 1.99 32.79 -36.35
CA SER A 594 1.90 31.46 -35.74
C SER A 594 1.98 31.52 -34.21
N LYS A 595 1.77 32.69 -33.58
CA LYS A 595 1.94 32.88 -32.11
C LYS A 595 1.14 31.88 -31.29
N VAL A 596 -0.15 31.76 -31.61
CA VAL A 596 -1.09 30.90 -30.88
C VAL A 596 -0.75 29.43 -31.08
N GLU A 597 -0.41 29.05 -32.31
CA GLU A 597 -0.06 27.66 -32.67
C GLU A 597 1.28 27.25 -32.03
N TYR A 598 2.31 28.10 -32.10
CA TYR A 598 3.60 27.90 -31.46
C TYR A 598 3.46 27.76 -29.95
N PHE A 599 2.70 28.66 -29.31
CA PHE A 599 2.45 28.57 -27.88
C PHE A 599 1.66 27.31 -27.50
N HIS A 600 0.65 26.93 -28.29
CA HIS A 600 -0.10 25.69 -28.08
C HIS A 600 0.80 24.44 -28.13
N LEU A 601 1.75 24.39 -29.08
CA LEU A 601 2.74 23.32 -29.15
C LEU A 601 3.65 23.30 -27.92
N LEU A 602 4.11 24.46 -27.42
CA LEU A 602 4.86 24.52 -26.16
C LEU A 602 4.04 24.03 -24.96
N LYS A 603 2.74 24.34 -24.90
CA LYS A 603 1.85 23.77 -23.86
C LYS A 603 1.76 22.25 -23.96
N SER A 604 1.70 21.71 -25.19
CA SER A 604 1.66 20.26 -25.41
C SER A 604 2.94 19.54 -24.96
N THR A 605 4.08 20.22 -24.99
CA THR A 605 5.37 19.69 -24.51
C THR A 605 5.50 19.71 -22.99
N GLY A 606 4.59 20.38 -22.28
CA GLY A 606 4.64 20.54 -20.82
C GLY A 606 5.56 21.67 -20.34
N LEU A 607 6.07 22.54 -21.21
CA LEU A 607 6.93 23.66 -20.80
C LEU A 607 6.14 24.80 -20.11
N PHE A 608 4.99 25.16 -20.68
CA PHE A 608 4.09 26.18 -20.15
C PHE A 608 2.70 25.63 -19.92
N MET A 609 1.97 26.27 -19.02
CA MET A 609 0.54 26.05 -18.82
C MET A 609 -0.19 27.39 -18.72
N ASP A 610 -1.48 27.37 -19.03
CA ASP A 610 -2.41 28.44 -18.74
C ASP A 610 -3.18 28.15 -17.44
N ILE A 611 -3.45 29.20 -16.67
CA ILE A 611 -4.26 29.21 -15.45
C ILE A 611 -5.30 30.34 -15.53
N PRO A 612 -6.53 30.13 -15.02
CA PRO A 612 -7.54 31.15 -14.99
C PRO A 612 -7.40 31.97 -13.70
N ILE A 613 -7.27 33.29 -13.82
CA ILE A 613 -7.26 34.19 -12.66
C ILE A 613 -8.32 35.26 -12.90
N ASN A 614 -9.34 35.31 -12.05
CA ASN A 614 -10.46 36.25 -12.17
C ASN A 614 -11.15 36.27 -13.54
N GLY A 615 -11.17 35.12 -14.25
CA GLY A 615 -11.79 34.99 -15.58
C GLY A 615 -10.88 35.36 -16.76
N GLU A 616 -9.66 35.83 -16.51
CA GLU A 616 -8.63 36.07 -17.53
C GLU A 616 -7.63 34.91 -17.57
N GLU A 617 -7.09 34.61 -18.76
CA GLU A 617 -6.08 33.57 -18.94
C GLU A 617 -4.67 34.12 -18.67
N TYR A 618 -3.98 33.47 -17.76
CA TYR A 618 -2.59 33.77 -17.42
C TYR A 618 -1.71 32.59 -17.81
N VAL A 619 -0.47 32.86 -18.21
CA VAL A 619 0.54 31.88 -18.59
C VAL A 619 1.58 31.80 -17.49
N CYS A 620 1.91 30.57 -17.08
CA CYS A 620 3.02 30.24 -16.18
C CYS A 620 3.78 29.00 -16.67
N PHE A 621 4.90 28.69 -16.02
CA PHE A 621 5.56 27.40 -16.23
C PHE A 621 4.69 26.27 -15.69
N SER A 622 4.79 25.08 -16.26
CA SER A 622 4.05 23.90 -15.75
C SER A 622 4.54 23.41 -14.39
N TYR A 623 5.71 23.89 -13.96
CA TYR A 623 6.31 23.61 -12.67
C TYR A 623 6.81 24.92 -12.07
N ASP A 624 6.38 25.22 -10.86
CA ASP A 624 6.82 26.42 -10.14
C ASP A 624 8.34 26.44 -10.04
N ARG A 625 8.97 25.33 -9.62
CA ARG A 625 10.42 25.27 -9.46
C ARG A 625 11.21 25.64 -10.71
N PHE A 626 10.70 25.30 -11.90
CA PHE A 626 11.33 25.72 -13.16
C PHE A 626 11.26 27.24 -13.35
N ARG A 627 10.14 27.87 -12.97
CA ARG A 627 10.01 29.34 -12.94
C ARG A 627 11.06 29.96 -12.02
N GLU A 628 11.14 29.50 -10.77
CA GLU A 628 12.06 30.11 -9.79
C GLU A 628 13.52 29.98 -10.23
N LEU A 629 13.94 28.79 -10.66
CA LEU A 629 15.30 28.53 -11.15
C LEU A 629 15.63 29.37 -12.39
N ALA A 630 14.72 29.44 -13.37
CA ALA A 630 14.91 30.24 -14.57
C ALA A 630 15.01 31.74 -14.26
N CYS A 631 14.09 32.27 -13.46
CA CYS A 631 14.07 33.67 -13.07
C CYS A 631 15.33 34.03 -12.27
N ALA A 632 15.74 33.20 -11.31
CA ALA A 632 16.96 33.39 -10.53
C ALA A 632 18.21 33.44 -11.44
N LYS A 633 18.33 32.47 -12.37
CA LYS A 633 19.43 32.39 -13.34
C LYS A 633 19.54 33.64 -14.20
N TYR A 634 18.43 34.10 -14.79
CA TYR A 634 18.45 35.28 -15.66
C TYR A 634 18.63 36.60 -14.89
N LEU A 635 18.06 36.70 -13.69
CA LEU A 635 18.22 37.86 -12.81
C LEU A 635 19.69 38.03 -12.38
N LEU A 636 20.29 36.97 -11.82
CA LEU A 636 21.69 36.98 -11.39
C LEU A 636 22.67 37.06 -12.56
N GLY A 637 22.30 36.53 -13.74
CA GLY A 637 23.04 36.70 -14.98
C GLY A 637 23.10 38.16 -15.46
N SER A 638 22.10 38.98 -15.10
CA SER A 638 22.03 40.40 -15.45
C SER A 638 22.67 41.32 -14.42
N CYS A 639 23.09 40.79 -13.26
CA CYS A 639 23.77 41.57 -12.22
C CYS A 639 25.27 41.70 -12.50
N ASP A 640 25.79 42.93 -12.44
CA ASP A 640 27.19 43.25 -12.77
C ASP A 640 28.20 42.77 -11.71
N SER A 641 27.75 42.60 -10.46
CA SER A 641 28.62 42.22 -9.34
C SER A 641 27.84 41.46 -8.26
N LYS A 642 28.58 40.84 -7.33
CA LYS A 642 28.00 40.16 -6.17
C LYS A 642 27.24 41.12 -5.24
N ASP A 643 27.77 42.33 -5.04
CA ASP A 643 27.12 43.36 -4.22
C ASP A 643 25.82 43.84 -4.86
N ASN A 644 25.81 44.00 -6.19
CA ASN A 644 24.59 44.35 -6.92
C ASN A 644 23.52 43.25 -6.80
N ALA A 645 23.90 41.99 -6.97
CA ALA A 645 22.98 40.85 -6.76
C ALA A 645 22.41 40.83 -5.33
N TYR A 646 23.25 41.06 -4.32
CA TYR A 646 22.84 41.13 -2.92
C TYR A 646 21.78 42.21 -2.69
N GLN A 647 21.99 43.42 -3.22
CA GLN A 647 21.02 44.52 -3.10
C GLN A 647 19.71 44.23 -3.84
N VAL A 648 19.76 43.64 -5.05
CA VAL A 648 18.54 43.28 -5.79
C VAL A 648 17.69 42.28 -5.00
N MET A 649 18.31 41.24 -4.43
CA MET A 649 17.60 40.26 -3.60
C MET A 649 16.97 40.88 -2.36
N LYS A 650 17.68 41.79 -1.69
CA LYS A 650 17.20 42.48 -0.50
C LYS A 650 16.08 43.48 -0.80
N ASP A 651 16.33 44.40 -1.72
CA ASP A 651 15.50 45.60 -1.92
C ASP A 651 14.34 45.35 -2.89
N GLN A 652 14.49 44.42 -3.85
CA GLN A 652 13.46 44.16 -4.87
C GLN A 652 12.73 42.84 -4.66
N ILE A 653 13.45 41.74 -4.40
CA ILE A 653 12.83 40.41 -4.27
C ILE A 653 12.08 40.30 -2.94
N LEU A 654 12.79 40.44 -1.81
CA LEU A 654 12.17 40.41 -0.48
C LEU A 654 11.51 41.74 -0.10
N CYS A 655 12.03 42.85 -0.65
CA CYS A 655 11.57 44.21 -0.35
C CYS A 655 11.56 44.47 1.17
N ILE A 656 12.73 44.35 1.81
CA ILE A 656 12.83 44.52 3.26
C ILE A 656 12.69 46.01 3.60
N THR A 657 11.61 46.37 4.30
CA THR A 657 11.41 47.72 4.85
C THR A 657 11.02 47.65 6.31
N ASP A 658 11.56 48.55 7.14
CA ASP A 658 11.42 48.56 8.60
C ASP A 658 11.67 47.18 9.27
N GLY A 659 12.61 46.42 8.70
CA GLY A 659 12.96 45.08 9.17
C GLY A 659 11.87 44.01 8.96
N LYS A 660 11.03 44.15 7.93
CA LYS A 660 10.01 43.16 7.55
C LYS A 660 10.01 42.88 6.05
N VAL A 661 9.64 41.66 5.69
CA VAL A 661 9.51 41.24 4.28
C VAL A 661 8.19 41.77 3.71
N CYS A 662 8.26 42.71 2.76
CA CYS A 662 7.05 43.26 2.15
C CYS A 662 6.54 42.44 0.95
N ASN A 663 7.38 41.58 0.37
CA ASN A 663 7.01 40.74 -0.76
C ASN A 663 7.16 39.24 -0.48
N ARG A 664 6.27 38.72 0.37
CA ARG A 664 6.31 37.31 0.83
C ARG A 664 6.08 36.29 -0.30
N ASN A 665 5.39 36.67 -1.38
CA ASN A 665 5.14 35.81 -2.54
C ASN A 665 6.42 35.44 -3.32
N ASN A 666 7.52 36.16 -3.07
CA ASN A 666 8.81 35.98 -3.72
C ASN A 666 9.83 35.22 -2.88
N ILE A 667 9.44 34.65 -1.73
CA ILE A 667 10.37 33.92 -0.88
C ILE A 667 10.99 32.74 -1.66
N GLU A 668 10.21 31.97 -2.42
CA GLU A 668 10.75 30.87 -3.23
C GLU A 668 11.75 31.34 -4.30
N LEU A 669 11.46 32.47 -4.95
CA LEU A 669 12.40 33.09 -5.88
C LEU A 669 13.69 33.55 -5.18
N PHE A 670 13.59 34.09 -3.96
CA PHE A 670 14.75 34.45 -3.15
C PHE A 670 15.58 33.20 -2.80
N ILE A 671 14.94 32.08 -2.46
CA ILE A 671 15.62 30.80 -2.19
C ILE A 671 16.32 30.26 -3.45
N ALA A 672 15.68 30.32 -4.62
CA ALA A 672 16.33 29.97 -5.89
C ALA A 672 17.49 30.91 -6.24
N CYS A 673 17.37 32.20 -5.93
CA CYS A 673 18.49 33.14 -6.06
C CYS A 673 19.62 32.78 -5.09
N CYS A 674 19.35 32.30 -3.88
CA CYS A 674 20.41 31.81 -2.99
C CYS A 674 21.18 30.64 -3.59
N ALA A 675 20.48 29.69 -4.22
CA ALA A 675 21.09 28.54 -4.89
C ALA A 675 21.97 28.99 -6.08
N GLU A 676 21.43 29.81 -6.98
CA GLU A 676 22.16 30.34 -8.13
C GLU A 676 23.30 31.29 -7.72
N TYR A 677 23.17 32.02 -6.62
CA TYR A 677 24.24 32.84 -6.05
C TYR A 677 25.38 31.95 -5.54
N ALA A 678 25.08 30.87 -4.82
CA ALA A 678 26.08 29.90 -4.36
C ALA A 678 26.83 29.25 -5.52
N LYS A 679 26.11 28.86 -6.58
CA LYS A 679 26.68 28.32 -7.82
C LYS A 679 27.61 29.30 -8.54
N LYS A 680 27.20 30.58 -8.64
CA LYS A 680 27.97 31.62 -9.38
C LYS A 680 29.17 32.16 -8.60
N TYR A 681 29.05 32.32 -7.28
CA TYR A 681 30.04 33.01 -6.45
C TYR A 681 30.72 32.13 -5.40
N HIS A 682 30.28 30.88 -5.22
CA HIS A 682 30.76 29.94 -4.20
C HIS A 682 30.65 30.47 -2.75
N GLU A 683 29.65 31.32 -2.50
CA GLU A 683 29.32 31.93 -1.20
C GLU A 683 27.80 31.85 -0.97
N GLU A 684 27.34 31.72 0.27
CA GLU A 684 25.90 31.78 0.60
C GLU A 684 25.46 33.24 0.87
N CYS A 685 24.30 33.64 0.35
CA CYS A 685 23.73 34.99 0.55
C CYS A 685 22.55 35.02 1.52
N ILE A 686 22.29 33.93 2.26
CA ILE A 686 21.18 33.84 3.20
C ILE A 686 21.24 34.91 4.31
N SER A 687 22.42 35.51 4.56
CA SER A 687 22.59 36.61 5.51
C SER A 687 21.74 37.86 5.25
N ILE A 688 21.11 38.00 4.09
CA ILE A 688 20.14 39.08 3.81
C ILE A 688 19.03 39.13 4.88
N ILE A 689 18.64 37.98 5.44
CA ILE A 689 17.61 37.89 6.49
C ILE A 689 18.03 38.49 7.83
N ASP A 690 19.31 38.86 8.01
CA ASP A 690 19.78 39.54 9.22
C ASP A 690 19.24 40.96 9.37
N ASP A 691 18.78 41.55 8.26
CA ASP A 691 18.16 42.88 8.26
C ASP A 691 16.70 42.84 8.74
N LEU A 692 16.15 41.66 9.03
CA LEU A 692 14.84 41.51 9.65
C LEU A 692 14.89 41.86 11.14
N SER A 693 13.85 42.52 11.62
CA SER A 693 13.75 43.04 12.99
C SER A 693 13.47 41.95 14.04
N ASP A 694 12.91 40.82 13.62
CA ASP A 694 12.67 39.68 14.48
C ASP A 694 13.97 38.89 14.72
N ASP A 695 14.16 38.44 15.96
CA ASP A 695 15.35 37.70 16.36
C ASP A 695 15.31 36.22 15.94
N GLY A 696 14.19 35.77 15.37
CA GLY A 696 14.01 34.41 14.86
C GLY A 696 13.80 33.38 15.96
N LYS A 697 13.52 33.79 17.20
CA LYS A 697 13.23 32.85 18.29
C LYS A 697 11.80 32.31 18.27
N ASP A 698 10.87 33.04 17.64
CA ASP A 698 9.50 32.54 17.42
C ASP A 698 9.47 31.60 16.21
N TRP A 699 8.91 30.41 16.38
CA TRP A 699 8.71 29.44 15.30
C TRP A 699 7.94 30.04 14.11
N PHE A 700 6.99 30.93 14.38
CA PHE A 700 6.18 31.60 13.37
C PHE A 700 6.82 32.91 12.83
N SER A 701 8.07 33.19 13.18
CA SER A 701 8.81 34.34 12.66
C SER A 701 9.02 34.27 11.15
N GLU A 702 9.05 35.42 10.49
CA GLU A 702 9.38 35.52 9.06
C GLU A 702 10.77 34.94 8.77
N LYS A 703 11.70 35.11 9.72
CA LYS A 703 13.06 34.59 9.63
C LYS A 703 13.07 33.05 9.60
N ASN A 704 12.32 32.39 10.49
CA ASN A 704 12.23 30.92 10.52
C ASN A 704 11.47 30.34 9.32
N GLU A 705 10.45 31.04 8.80
CA GLU A 705 9.77 30.65 7.56
C GLU A 705 10.76 30.59 6.38
N ILE A 706 11.59 31.62 6.21
CA ILE A 706 12.59 31.66 5.14
C ILE A 706 13.67 30.61 5.37
N LEU A 707 14.15 30.44 6.61
CA LEU A 707 15.16 29.44 6.95
C LEU A 707 14.68 28.01 6.67
N SER A 708 13.43 27.67 7.02
CA SER A 708 12.88 26.34 6.72
C SER A 708 12.85 26.07 5.21
N ARG A 709 12.39 27.03 4.38
CA ARG A 709 12.42 26.91 2.91
C ARG A 709 13.85 26.85 2.36
N TYR A 710 14.76 27.63 2.93
CA TYR A 710 16.19 27.60 2.58
C TYR A 710 16.81 26.22 2.86
N TYR A 711 16.56 25.61 4.01
CA TYR A 711 17.07 24.26 4.30
C TYR A 711 16.49 23.22 3.34
N LYS A 712 15.17 23.28 3.07
CA LYS A 712 14.53 22.40 2.08
C LYS A 712 15.09 22.58 0.65
N SER A 713 15.65 23.74 0.34
CA SER A 713 16.25 23.96 -1.00
C SER A 713 17.42 23.04 -1.31
N PHE A 714 18.12 22.54 -0.29
CA PHE A 714 19.22 21.58 -0.47
C PHE A 714 18.75 20.20 -0.96
N ASP A 715 17.45 19.94 -1.03
CA ASP A 715 16.92 18.73 -1.69
C ASP A 715 17.24 18.70 -3.18
N TRP A 716 17.16 19.85 -3.83
CA TRP A 716 17.24 19.96 -5.29
C TRP A 716 18.45 20.74 -5.80
N ARG A 717 19.26 21.30 -4.90
CA ARG A 717 20.56 21.91 -5.25
C ARG A 717 21.55 20.84 -5.67
N ASP A 718 22.43 21.19 -6.61
CA ASP A 718 23.56 20.36 -6.93
C ASP A 718 24.58 20.37 -5.76
N GLY A 719 25.01 19.19 -5.32
CA GLY A 719 26.03 19.04 -4.29
C GLY A 719 27.38 19.67 -4.65
N ARG A 720 27.62 20.02 -5.92
CA ARG A 720 28.81 20.72 -6.41
C ARG A 720 28.77 22.23 -6.11
N ASP A 721 27.59 22.79 -5.85
CA ASP A 721 27.39 24.24 -5.74
C ASP A 721 27.65 24.77 -4.32
N TYR A 722 27.81 23.90 -3.33
CA TYR A 722 28.06 24.27 -1.94
C TYR A 722 28.97 23.26 -1.22
N THR A 723 29.39 23.60 0.00
CA THR A 723 30.25 22.74 0.82
C THR A 723 29.59 22.40 2.15
N TRP A 724 30.05 21.34 2.81
CA TRP A 724 29.65 21.05 4.19
C TRP A 724 29.91 22.23 5.12
N VAL A 725 31.02 22.96 4.93
CA VAL A 725 31.40 24.09 5.79
C VAL A 725 30.40 25.22 5.64
N SER A 726 30.08 25.63 4.41
CA SER A 726 29.11 26.70 4.17
C SER A 726 27.71 26.33 4.70
N PHE A 727 27.28 25.09 4.49
CA PHE A 727 26.00 24.59 5.05
C PHE A 727 25.98 24.59 6.59
N TYR A 728 27.03 24.05 7.21
CA TYR A 728 27.14 23.98 8.66
C TYR A 728 27.25 25.35 9.33
N ASP A 729 27.95 26.31 8.71
CA ASP A 729 28.07 27.68 9.24
C ASP A 729 26.71 28.37 9.29
N VAL A 730 25.84 28.13 8.30
CA VAL A 730 24.46 28.64 8.31
C VAL A 730 23.64 28.01 9.45
N ILE A 731 23.69 26.68 9.61
CA ILE A 731 23.01 25.99 10.73
C ILE A 731 23.53 26.48 12.07
N LYS A 732 24.85 26.62 12.22
CA LYS A 732 25.48 27.09 13.46
C LYS A 732 25.06 28.52 13.80
N LYS A 733 24.86 29.38 12.80
CA LYS A 733 24.47 30.77 12.99
C LYS A 733 22.99 30.93 13.31
N TYR A 734 22.11 30.23 12.60
CA TYR A 734 20.66 30.46 12.70
C TYR A 734 19.89 29.36 13.44
N GLY A 735 20.50 28.21 13.67
CA GLY A 735 19.77 27.00 14.09
C GLY A 735 18.99 26.38 12.94
N ALA A 736 18.57 25.13 13.09
CA ALA A 736 17.70 24.45 12.13
C ALA A 736 16.84 23.42 12.86
N PRO A 737 15.60 23.17 12.40
CA PRO A 737 14.84 22.01 12.84
C PRO A 737 15.63 20.74 12.54
N ILE A 738 15.90 19.92 13.55
CA ILE A 738 16.80 18.77 13.39
C ILE A 738 16.22 17.74 12.42
N GLU A 739 14.91 17.56 12.40
CA GLU A 739 14.21 16.65 11.49
C GLU A 739 14.45 17.02 10.02
N ASP A 740 14.38 18.32 9.68
CA ASP A 740 14.65 18.80 8.32
C ASP A 740 16.09 18.45 7.89
N ILE A 741 17.06 18.62 8.80
CA ILE A 741 18.48 18.32 8.53
C ILE A 741 18.72 16.81 8.39
N LEU A 742 18.12 15.99 9.26
CA LEU A 742 18.25 14.53 9.18
C LEU A 742 17.60 13.99 7.91
N SER A 743 16.48 14.57 7.48
CA SER A 743 15.80 14.23 6.23
C SER A 743 16.69 14.52 5.01
N LEU A 744 17.42 15.64 5.00
CA LEU A 744 18.40 15.95 3.96
C LEU A 744 19.54 14.93 3.90
N PHE A 745 20.05 14.49 5.06
CA PHE A 745 21.08 13.44 5.11
C PHE A 745 20.58 12.11 4.56
N VAL A 746 19.33 11.74 4.85
CA VAL A 746 18.70 10.52 4.32
C VAL A 746 18.58 10.61 2.81
N ARG A 747 18.03 11.70 2.27
CA ARG A 747 17.79 11.87 0.82
C ARG A 747 19.07 11.75 0.01
N HIS A 748 20.14 12.39 0.49
CA HIS A 748 21.41 12.44 -0.22
C HIS A 748 22.40 11.35 0.16
N SER A 749 22.00 10.43 1.04
CA SER A 749 22.92 9.48 1.68
C SER A 749 23.69 8.65 0.65
N ALA A 750 22.99 8.18 -0.39
CA ALA A 750 23.50 7.25 -1.39
C ALA A 750 24.28 7.94 -2.53
N SER A 751 24.36 9.27 -2.54
CA SER A 751 25.01 10.05 -3.60
C SER A 751 26.52 10.23 -3.35
N PRO A 752 27.43 9.57 -4.11
CA PRO A 752 28.85 9.51 -3.76
C PRO A 752 29.57 10.85 -3.65
N ASN A 753 29.18 11.84 -4.46
CA ASN A 753 29.83 13.15 -4.52
C ASN A 753 29.07 14.25 -3.76
N HIS A 754 28.01 13.91 -3.03
CA HIS A 754 27.19 14.91 -2.35
C HIS A 754 27.76 15.27 -0.96
N PRO A 755 27.82 16.57 -0.57
CA PRO A 755 28.38 16.99 0.72
C PRO A 755 27.67 16.41 1.96
N LEU A 756 26.40 16.04 1.79
CA LEU A 756 25.51 15.47 2.81
C LEU A 756 25.29 13.96 2.64
N ASN A 757 26.23 13.24 2.03
CA ASN A 757 26.13 11.79 1.86
C ASN A 757 26.30 11.02 3.19
N ALA A 758 26.17 9.69 3.14
CA ALA A 758 26.23 8.83 4.32
C ALA A 758 27.60 8.87 5.04
N ASP A 759 28.70 9.14 4.34
CA ASP A 759 30.01 9.32 4.97
C ASP A 759 30.01 10.54 5.90
N ARG A 760 29.38 11.65 5.47
CA ARG A 760 29.22 12.84 6.31
C ARG A 760 28.34 12.53 7.52
N LEU A 761 27.19 11.91 7.30
CA LEU A 761 26.29 11.50 8.38
C LEU A 761 27.02 10.64 9.42
N HIS A 762 27.72 9.60 8.96
CA HIS A 762 28.51 8.74 9.83
C HIS A 762 29.57 9.52 10.62
N SER A 763 30.28 10.45 9.98
CA SER A 763 31.28 11.28 10.66
C SER A 763 30.71 12.15 11.78
N ILE A 764 29.39 12.43 11.78
CA ILE A 764 28.70 13.18 12.83
C ILE A 764 28.24 12.21 13.93
N LEU A 765 27.48 11.18 13.55
CA LEU A 765 26.86 10.25 14.51
C LEU A 765 27.88 9.41 15.30
N ILE A 766 29.02 9.06 14.70
CA ILE A 766 30.08 8.29 15.39
C ILE A 766 30.80 9.11 16.48
N ARG A 767 30.72 10.45 16.42
CA ARG A 767 31.33 11.35 17.40
C ARG A 767 30.39 11.73 18.54
N GLN A 768 29.10 11.48 18.38
CA GLN A 768 28.11 11.70 19.42
C GLN A 768 28.17 10.57 20.44
N LYS A 769 27.94 10.92 21.71
CA LYS A 769 27.69 9.91 22.75
C LYS A 769 26.36 9.22 22.48
N LEU A 770 26.21 7.99 22.97
CA LEU A 770 24.99 7.20 22.82
C LEU A 770 23.70 7.98 23.13
N ALA A 771 23.61 8.68 24.27
CA ALA A 771 22.40 9.43 24.64
C ALA A 771 22.10 10.63 23.72
N GLU A 772 23.13 11.34 23.24
CA GLU A 772 22.97 12.45 22.30
C GLU A 772 22.48 11.95 20.94
N ARG A 773 23.06 10.84 20.46
CA ARG A 773 22.66 10.18 19.21
C ARG A 773 21.24 9.64 19.31
N ASP A 774 20.89 9.01 20.43
CA ASP A 774 19.55 8.48 20.65
C ASP A 774 18.50 9.59 20.66
N GLY A 775 18.80 10.71 21.34
CA GLY A 775 17.93 11.88 21.44
C GLY A 775 17.72 12.66 20.15
N GLN A 776 18.41 12.31 19.08
CA GLN A 776 18.33 12.97 17.78
C GLN A 776 18.03 11.96 16.68
N TRP A 777 19.01 11.13 16.34
CA TRP A 777 18.94 10.18 15.24
C TRP A 777 17.98 9.02 15.53
N THR A 778 18.06 8.41 16.71
CA THR A 778 17.23 7.24 17.01
C THR A 778 15.76 7.60 17.15
N ILE A 779 15.43 8.74 17.77
CA ILE A 779 14.06 9.26 17.80
C ILE A 779 13.55 9.54 16.37
N PHE A 780 14.36 10.18 15.52
CA PHE A 780 14.02 10.40 14.11
C PHE A 780 13.73 9.08 13.37
N VAL A 781 14.59 8.07 13.50
CA VAL A 781 14.38 6.74 12.87
C VAL A 781 13.15 6.03 13.45
N ASN A 782 12.86 6.19 14.74
CA ASN A 782 11.68 5.60 15.37
C ASN A 782 10.37 6.21 14.85
N GLY A 783 10.39 7.47 14.42
CA GLY A 783 9.25 8.21 13.85
C GLY A 783 8.92 7.87 12.40
N LEU A 784 9.75 7.06 11.72
CA LEU A 784 9.50 6.66 10.34
C LEU A 784 8.18 5.89 10.19
N ASN A 785 7.40 6.27 9.19
CA ASN A 785 6.11 5.69 8.83
C ASN A 785 6.07 5.24 7.35
N SER A 786 4.92 4.78 6.87
CA SER A 786 4.77 4.21 5.52
C SER A 786 4.99 5.21 4.39
N GLU A 787 4.90 6.52 4.65
CA GLU A 787 5.15 7.58 3.68
C GLU A 787 6.65 7.94 3.56
N ASP A 788 7.48 7.53 4.52
CA ASP A 788 8.91 7.82 4.52
C ASP A 788 9.67 6.99 3.47
N ARG A 789 10.31 7.68 2.52
CA ARG A 789 11.10 7.07 1.43
C ARG A 789 12.16 6.09 1.91
N MET A 790 12.75 6.34 3.08
CA MET A 790 13.72 5.44 3.69
C MET A 790 13.10 4.09 4.06
N LEU A 791 11.93 4.11 4.72
CA LEU A 791 11.25 2.88 5.12
C LEU A 791 10.70 2.16 3.89
N GLN A 792 10.12 2.89 2.94
CA GLN A 792 9.69 2.33 1.66
C GLN A 792 10.85 1.65 0.92
N LEU A 793 12.05 2.25 0.90
CA LEU A 793 13.23 1.65 0.27
C LEU A 793 13.68 0.38 1.01
N ILE A 794 13.69 0.40 2.35
CA ILE A 794 13.98 -0.79 3.16
C ILE A 794 12.98 -1.91 2.83
N GLU A 795 11.69 -1.59 2.73
CA GLU A 795 10.62 -2.53 2.41
C GLU A 795 10.74 -3.09 1.00
N TYR A 796 11.03 -2.22 0.04
CA TYR A 796 11.27 -2.58 -1.35
C TYR A 796 12.42 -3.60 -1.46
N ILE A 797 13.56 -3.33 -0.81
CA ILE A 797 14.73 -4.22 -0.86
C ILE A 797 14.47 -5.55 -0.14
N GLN A 798 13.88 -5.54 1.07
CA GLN A 798 13.65 -6.78 1.81
C GLN A 798 12.64 -7.72 1.11
N SER A 799 11.73 -7.17 0.30
CA SER A 799 10.76 -7.96 -0.47
C SER A 799 11.42 -8.72 -1.64
N GLY A 800 12.70 -8.48 -1.90
CA GLY A 800 13.47 -9.14 -2.95
C GLY A 800 13.22 -8.59 -4.36
N ARG A 801 12.58 -7.42 -4.47
CA ARG A 801 12.41 -6.72 -5.76
C ARG A 801 13.76 -6.31 -6.34
N GLU A 802 13.80 -6.19 -7.67
CA GLU A 802 15.01 -5.80 -8.38
C GLU A 802 15.35 -4.33 -8.14
N TYR A 803 16.62 -4.06 -7.84
CA TYR A 803 17.22 -2.73 -7.77
C TYR A 803 18.68 -2.85 -8.22
N GLN A 804 19.24 -1.75 -8.73
CA GLN A 804 20.61 -1.73 -9.24
C GLN A 804 21.45 -0.66 -8.55
N PHE A 805 22.72 -0.95 -8.35
CA PHE A 805 23.72 0.03 -7.93
C PHE A 805 24.57 0.43 -9.12
N ARG A 806 24.81 1.74 -9.32
CA ARG A 806 25.68 2.24 -10.40
C ARG A 806 27.15 2.07 -10.07
N SER A 807 27.48 2.03 -8.79
CA SER A 807 28.85 1.87 -8.31
C SER A 807 28.88 1.12 -6.98
N THR A 808 30.07 0.60 -6.64
CA THR A 808 30.35 0.05 -5.32
C THR A 808 30.19 1.11 -4.21
N ASP A 809 30.43 2.40 -4.51
CA ASP A 809 30.24 3.48 -3.54
C ASP A 809 28.77 3.71 -3.19
N GLU A 810 27.85 3.56 -4.14
CA GLU A 810 26.41 3.73 -3.89
C GLU A 810 25.89 2.65 -2.92
N SER A 811 26.29 1.39 -3.13
CA SER A 811 25.92 0.30 -2.21
C SER A 811 26.59 0.46 -0.84
N ARG A 812 27.87 0.87 -0.80
CA ARG A 812 28.58 1.20 0.43
C ARG A 812 27.86 2.28 1.23
N LEU A 813 27.48 3.38 0.60
CA LEU A 813 26.84 4.52 1.25
C LEU A 813 25.44 4.18 1.77
N LEU A 814 24.64 3.45 0.99
CA LEU A 814 23.34 2.96 1.46
C LEU A 814 23.51 2.06 2.68
N LEU A 815 24.48 1.13 2.67
CA LEU A 815 24.77 0.27 3.82
C LEU A 815 25.21 1.06 5.05
N ILE A 816 25.95 2.16 4.90
CA ILE A 816 26.31 3.05 6.02
C ILE A 816 25.05 3.67 6.62
N LEU A 817 24.15 4.21 5.79
CA LEU A 817 22.88 4.78 6.25
C LEU A 817 22.03 3.72 6.99
N LEU A 818 21.85 2.54 6.38
CA LEU A 818 21.06 1.45 6.98
C LEU A 818 21.70 0.90 8.26
N THR A 819 23.03 0.93 8.39
CA THR A 819 23.67 0.52 9.65
C THR A 819 23.29 1.45 10.80
N TRP A 820 23.11 2.76 10.54
CA TRP A 820 22.67 3.69 11.57
C TRP A 820 21.21 3.52 11.98
N THR A 821 20.33 2.97 11.14
CA THR A 821 18.94 2.66 11.57
C THR A 821 18.87 1.52 12.55
N LEU A 822 19.93 0.71 12.68
CA LEU A 822 20.01 -0.37 13.66
C LEU A 822 20.00 0.14 15.11
N SER A 823 20.21 1.44 15.32
CA SER A 823 20.06 2.11 16.62
C SER A 823 18.61 2.17 17.12
N SER A 824 17.62 1.98 16.23
CA SER A 824 16.18 2.09 16.50
C SER A 824 15.68 1.15 17.61
N SER A 825 14.81 1.69 18.46
CA SER A 825 14.00 0.90 19.42
C SER A 825 12.65 0.47 18.82
N ASN A 826 12.36 0.86 17.57
CA ASN A 826 11.30 0.27 16.77
C ASN A 826 11.80 -1.06 16.18
N ARG A 827 11.34 -2.17 16.76
CA ARG A 827 11.79 -3.51 16.37
C ARG A 827 11.47 -3.83 14.92
N ILE A 828 10.33 -3.35 14.41
CA ILE A 828 9.92 -3.59 13.03
C ILE A 828 10.90 -2.89 12.08
N VAL A 829 11.16 -1.60 12.28
CA VAL A 829 12.10 -0.84 11.42
C VAL A 829 13.47 -1.49 11.45
N ARG A 830 13.98 -1.84 12.64
CA ARG A 830 15.29 -2.47 12.79
C ARG A 830 15.36 -3.85 12.11
N ASP A 831 14.35 -4.70 12.27
CA ASP A 831 14.33 -6.03 11.66
C ASP A 831 14.23 -5.94 10.14
N LYS A 832 13.35 -5.08 9.62
CA LYS A 832 13.22 -4.82 8.17
C LYS A 832 14.53 -4.29 7.58
N ALA A 833 15.16 -3.31 8.23
CA ALA A 833 16.46 -2.77 7.81
C ALA A 833 17.54 -3.86 7.81
N SER A 834 17.55 -4.71 8.83
CA SER A 834 18.50 -5.83 8.92
C SER A 834 18.33 -6.79 7.73
N LYS A 835 17.09 -7.13 7.36
CA LYS A 835 16.81 -7.99 6.20
C LYS A 835 17.20 -7.34 4.88
N ALA A 836 16.88 -6.07 4.69
CA ALA A 836 17.29 -5.31 3.51
C ALA A 836 18.82 -5.30 3.36
N MET A 837 19.56 -5.04 4.45
CA MET A 837 21.03 -5.07 4.46
C MET A 837 21.59 -6.45 4.07
N ILE A 838 20.98 -7.54 4.55
CA ILE A 838 21.39 -8.91 4.16
C ILE A 838 21.20 -9.12 2.66
N GLU A 839 20.08 -8.68 2.08
CA GLU A 839 19.84 -8.78 0.63
C GLU A 839 20.83 -7.96 -0.20
N ILE A 840 21.31 -6.82 0.29
CA ILE A 840 22.38 -6.04 -0.35
C ILE A 840 23.73 -6.77 -0.23
N LEU A 841 24.09 -7.21 0.98
CA LEU A 841 25.40 -7.79 1.28
C LEU A 841 25.61 -9.16 0.62
N ARG A 842 24.54 -9.93 0.38
CA ARG A 842 24.65 -11.25 -0.27
C ARG A 842 25.25 -11.18 -1.68
N THR A 843 25.10 -10.03 -2.36
CA THR A 843 25.63 -9.76 -3.71
C THR A 843 26.82 -8.79 -3.69
N ASN A 844 27.05 -8.09 -2.57
CA ASN A 844 28.13 -7.10 -2.37
C ASN A 844 28.99 -7.45 -1.15
N PHE A 845 29.42 -8.71 -1.05
CA PHE A 845 29.97 -9.32 0.16
C PHE A 845 31.27 -8.67 0.68
N ASN A 846 32.03 -8.00 -0.19
CA ASN A 846 33.22 -7.23 0.18
C ASN A 846 32.93 -6.13 1.22
N HIS A 847 31.68 -5.62 1.28
CA HIS A 847 31.30 -4.61 2.27
C HIS A 847 31.18 -5.15 3.70
N CYS A 848 31.04 -6.47 3.91
CA CYS A 848 30.94 -7.04 5.25
C CYS A 848 32.16 -6.65 6.12
N LYS A 849 33.38 -6.84 5.60
CA LYS A 849 34.62 -6.46 6.28
C LYS A 849 34.74 -4.94 6.45
N TYR A 850 34.34 -4.19 5.43
CA TYR A 850 34.37 -2.73 5.46
C TYR A 850 33.49 -2.16 6.58
N LEU A 851 32.24 -2.63 6.71
CA LEU A 851 31.32 -2.15 7.73
C LEU A 851 31.81 -2.45 9.15
N ILE A 852 32.35 -3.65 9.40
CA ILE A 852 32.94 -3.97 10.71
C ILE A 852 34.08 -3.00 11.04
N GLY A 853 34.99 -2.75 10.09
CA GLY A 853 36.09 -1.82 10.30
C GLY A 853 35.62 -0.38 10.53
N LEU A 854 34.60 0.06 9.79
CA LEU A 854 34.06 1.42 9.89
C LEU A 854 33.37 1.67 11.25
N TYR A 855 32.64 0.68 11.77
CA TYR A 855 31.86 0.80 13.00
C TYR A 855 32.57 0.32 14.27
N GLN A 856 33.83 -0.12 14.18
CA GLN A 856 34.59 -0.63 15.33
C GLN A 856 34.61 0.33 16.54
N GLY A 857 34.57 1.65 16.30
CA GLY A 857 34.55 2.68 17.35
C GLY A 857 33.17 3.09 17.85
N CYS A 858 32.10 2.41 17.41
CA CYS A 858 30.73 2.74 17.81
C CYS A 858 30.47 2.38 19.27
N ASP A 859 29.95 3.32 20.05
CA ASP A 859 29.58 3.15 21.45
C ASP A 859 28.14 2.62 21.65
N ASP A 860 27.47 2.17 20.58
CA ASP A 860 26.13 1.57 20.62
C ASP A 860 26.18 0.04 20.46
N PRO A 861 26.03 -0.73 21.55
CA PRO A 861 26.03 -2.19 21.47
C PRO A 861 24.90 -2.75 20.61
N TYR A 862 23.76 -2.06 20.49
CA TYR A 862 22.66 -2.53 19.64
C TYR A 862 23.03 -2.51 18.15
N VAL A 863 23.69 -1.44 17.70
CA VAL A 863 24.18 -1.32 16.32
C VAL A 863 25.20 -2.41 16.04
N LEU A 864 26.18 -2.59 16.93
CA LEU A 864 27.22 -3.61 16.77
C LEU A 864 26.64 -5.03 16.78
N GLN A 865 25.88 -5.39 17.81
CA GLN A 865 25.25 -6.72 17.94
C GLN A 865 24.46 -7.07 16.68
N ARG A 866 23.65 -6.13 16.18
CA ARG A 866 22.82 -6.35 15.00
C ARG A 866 23.62 -6.42 13.71
N LEU A 867 24.67 -5.59 13.56
CA LEU A 867 25.57 -5.64 12.41
C LEU A 867 26.25 -7.01 12.26
N TYR A 868 26.74 -7.61 13.36
CA TYR A 868 27.30 -8.96 13.33
C TYR A 868 26.25 -10.01 12.94
N GLY A 869 25.02 -9.90 13.43
CA GLY A 869 23.91 -10.76 13.02
C GLY A 869 23.60 -10.63 11.52
N ILE A 870 23.58 -9.42 10.98
CA ILE A 870 23.40 -9.14 9.55
C ILE A 870 24.51 -9.77 8.72
N ILE A 871 25.77 -9.63 9.15
CA ILE A 871 26.92 -10.20 8.45
C ILE A 871 26.89 -11.73 8.47
N LEU A 872 26.47 -12.35 9.57
CA LEU A 872 26.19 -13.79 9.61
C LEU A 872 25.13 -14.18 8.56
N GLY A 873 24.03 -13.41 8.48
CA GLY A 873 23.00 -13.62 7.46
C GLY A 873 23.58 -13.54 6.04
N ALA A 874 24.43 -12.54 5.77
CA ALA A 874 25.12 -12.39 4.49
C ALA A 874 26.08 -13.56 4.20
N CYS A 875 26.83 -14.04 5.20
CA CYS A 875 27.68 -15.22 5.09
C CYS A 875 26.86 -16.45 4.69
N ILE A 876 25.65 -16.62 5.22
CA ILE A 876 24.81 -17.78 4.89
C ILE A 876 24.14 -17.63 3.52
N LYS A 877 23.70 -16.43 3.16
CA LYS A 877 22.87 -16.18 1.95
C LYS A 877 23.65 -15.74 0.71
N ARG A 878 24.98 -15.56 0.81
CA ARG A 878 25.83 -15.09 -0.30
C ARG A 878 25.59 -15.87 -1.59
N ASN A 879 25.53 -15.15 -2.71
CA ASN A 879 25.19 -15.74 -4.02
C ASN A 879 26.37 -16.44 -4.72
N LYS A 880 27.59 -16.27 -4.19
CA LYS A 880 28.85 -16.84 -4.69
C LYS A 880 29.75 -17.20 -3.51
N ALA A 881 30.83 -17.92 -3.78
CA ALA A 881 31.75 -18.37 -2.74
C ALA A 881 32.43 -17.23 -1.96
N TYR A 882 32.89 -16.17 -2.65
CA TYR A 882 33.66 -15.04 -2.09
C TYR A 882 34.80 -15.47 -1.16
N LYS A 883 35.59 -16.47 -1.58
CA LYS A 883 36.53 -17.17 -0.70
C LYS A 883 37.59 -16.23 -0.09
N GLU A 884 38.17 -15.34 -0.90
CA GLU A 884 39.22 -14.44 -0.43
C GLU A 884 38.65 -13.39 0.53
N GLU A 885 37.52 -12.78 0.16
CA GLU A 885 36.83 -11.79 0.98
C GLU A 885 36.33 -12.40 2.30
N TYR A 886 35.84 -13.64 2.27
CA TYR A 886 35.37 -14.33 3.47
C TYR A 886 36.54 -14.74 4.36
N SER A 887 37.66 -15.19 3.80
CA SER A 887 38.89 -15.42 4.59
C SER A 887 39.31 -14.16 5.35
N LEU A 888 39.35 -13.01 4.67
CA LEU A 888 39.71 -11.73 5.28
C LEU A 888 38.69 -11.29 6.34
N LEU A 889 37.39 -11.51 6.10
CA LEU A 889 36.34 -11.23 7.07
C LEU A 889 36.47 -12.10 8.33
N ALA A 890 36.64 -13.41 8.18
CA ALA A 890 36.75 -14.33 9.31
C ALA A 890 37.97 -14.01 10.19
N LYS A 891 39.11 -13.66 9.56
CA LYS A 891 40.31 -13.19 10.27
C LYS A 891 40.06 -11.89 11.02
N GLU A 892 39.41 -10.92 10.38
CA GLU A 892 39.10 -9.62 11.00
C GLU A 892 38.18 -9.81 12.21
N VAL A 893 37.11 -10.60 12.08
CA VAL A 893 36.20 -10.94 13.19
C VAL A 893 36.94 -11.61 14.34
N TYR A 894 37.81 -12.58 14.03
CA TYR A 894 38.65 -13.23 15.03
C TYR A 894 39.54 -12.22 15.77
N GLN A 895 40.24 -11.35 15.04
CA GLN A 895 41.13 -10.34 15.64
C GLN A 895 40.40 -9.30 16.48
N LEU A 896 39.22 -8.86 16.02
CA LEU A 896 38.47 -7.80 16.70
C LEU A 896 37.77 -8.30 17.96
N ILE A 897 37.22 -9.52 17.94
CA ILE A 897 36.36 -10.03 19.02
C ILE A 897 37.07 -11.04 19.93
N PHE A 898 37.74 -12.05 19.37
CA PHE A 898 38.21 -13.22 20.14
C PHE A 898 39.71 -13.19 20.46
N ASN A 899 40.54 -12.56 19.63
CA ASN A 899 41.97 -12.38 19.91
C ASN A 899 42.23 -11.08 20.69
N ARG A 900 41.48 -10.89 21.77
CA ARG A 900 41.57 -9.78 22.70
C ARG A 900 41.76 -10.31 24.12
N ASP A 901 42.33 -9.49 24.99
CA ASP A 901 42.42 -9.83 26.42
C ASP A 901 41.02 -9.89 27.04
N ASP A 902 40.16 -8.92 26.67
CA ASP A 902 38.74 -8.88 27.03
C ASP A 902 37.87 -9.10 25.79
N VAL A 903 37.13 -10.21 25.74
CA VAL A 903 36.17 -10.48 24.67
C VAL A 903 34.92 -9.61 24.88
N TYR A 904 34.49 -8.89 23.84
CA TYR A 904 33.41 -7.90 23.91
C TYR A 904 32.17 -8.48 24.64
N PRO A 905 31.75 -7.93 25.79
CA PRO A 905 30.72 -8.53 26.65
C PRO A 905 29.31 -8.24 26.11
N ASP A 906 28.94 -8.95 25.05
CA ASP A 906 27.58 -9.00 24.50
C ASP A 906 27.34 -10.43 24.00
N ILE A 907 26.37 -11.12 24.60
CA ILE A 907 26.21 -12.56 24.42
C ILE A 907 25.76 -12.93 23.00
N LEU A 908 24.98 -12.07 22.34
CA LEU A 908 24.50 -12.30 20.98
C LEU A 908 25.56 -11.88 19.95
N LEU A 909 26.30 -10.80 20.19
CA LEU A 909 27.40 -10.40 19.31
C LEU A 909 28.47 -11.50 19.27
N ARG A 910 28.89 -12.03 20.43
CA ARG A 910 29.85 -13.14 20.53
C ARG A 910 29.39 -14.35 19.74
N ASP A 911 28.12 -14.71 19.87
CA ASP A 911 27.53 -15.84 19.16
C ASP A 911 27.52 -15.62 17.62
N TYR A 912 27.04 -14.46 17.15
CA TYR A 912 27.07 -14.15 15.72
C TYR A 912 28.51 -14.12 15.16
N ALA A 913 29.45 -13.51 15.88
CA ALA A 913 30.86 -13.46 15.51
C ALA A 913 31.48 -14.85 15.42
N ARG A 914 31.17 -15.73 16.39
CA ARG A 914 31.61 -17.13 16.39
C ARG A 914 31.05 -17.87 15.19
N MET A 915 29.74 -17.76 14.94
CA MET A 915 29.10 -18.45 13.81
C MET A 915 29.63 -18.00 12.44
N ILE A 916 30.03 -16.74 12.28
CA ILE A 916 30.71 -16.27 11.05
C ILE A 916 31.99 -17.07 10.80
N ILE A 917 32.79 -17.30 11.86
CA ILE A 917 34.05 -18.05 11.80
C ILE A 917 33.79 -19.56 11.64
N GLU A 918 32.88 -20.13 12.42
CA GLU A 918 32.54 -21.56 12.33
C GLU A 918 32.03 -21.92 10.94
N ARG A 919 31.21 -21.05 10.33
CA ARG A 919 30.73 -21.23 8.97
C ARG A 919 31.87 -21.20 7.95
N TRP A 920 32.86 -20.32 8.13
CA TRP A 920 34.07 -20.30 7.29
C TRP A 920 34.88 -21.60 7.42
N LEU A 921 35.15 -22.04 8.65
CA LEU A 921 35.91 -23.27 8.91
C LEU A 921 35.19 -24.52 8.37
N PHE A 922 33.86 -24.55 8.47
CA PHE A 922 33.04 -25.62 7.92
C PHE A 922 33.16 -25.73 6.39
N GLU A 923 33.17 -24.60 5.69
CA GLU A 923 33.23 -24.57 4.22
C GLU A 923 34.65 -24.76 3.67
N TYR A 924 35.67 -24.36 4.44
CA TYR A 924 37.07 -24.45 4.05
C TYR A 924 37.93 -25.16 5.11
N PRO A 925 37.73 -26.49 5.29
CA PRO A 925 38.57 -27.31 6.19
C PRO A 925 40.06 -27.16 5.85
N GLY A 926 40.92 -27.03 6.86
CA GLY A 926 42.35 -26.76 6.70
C GLY A 926 42.77 -25.31 6.98
N SER A 927 41.82 -24.39 7.18
CA SER A 927 42.06 -22.98 7.50
C SER A 927 42.29 -22.72 9.00
N GLU A 928 42.36 -23.77 9.83
CA GLU A 928 42.46 -23.68 11.30
C GLU A 928 43.82 -23.15 11.77
N HIS A 929 44.85 -23.19 10.93
CA HIS A 929 46.18 -22.67 11.27
C HIS A 929 46.22 -21.14 11.43
N GLU A 930 45.18 -20.43 10.99
CA GLU A 930 45.10 -18.97 11.04
C GLU A 930 44.19 -18.45 12.18
N ILE A 931 43.43 -19.34 12.83
CA ILE A 931 42.44 -19.02 13.87
C ILE A 931 42.54 -20.06 14.99
N ASP A 932 42.78 -19.61 16.23
CA ASP A 932 42.72 -20.52 17.38
C ASP A 932 41.27 -20.82 17.75
N VAL A 933 40.79 -22.01 17.37
CA VAL A 933 39.42 -22.46 17.61
C VAL A 933 39.06 -22.49 19.09
N ASN A 934 40.04 -22.67 20.00
CA ASN A 934 39.76 -22.68 21.44
C ASN A 934 39.39 -21.30 21.98
N LYS A 935 39.78 -20.22 21.28
CA LYS A 935 39.47 -18.84 21.68
C LYS A 935 38.10 -18.36 21.22
N ILE A 936 37.47 -19.06 20.26
CA ILE A 936 36.16 -18.67 19.73
C ILE A 936 35.00 -19.36 20.46
N THR A 937 35.28 -20.35 21.30
CA THR A 937 34.31 -21.09 22.11
C THR A 937 34.29 -20.61 23.57
N PRO A 938 33.11 -20.46 24.20
CA PRO A 938 33.02 -20.16 25.63
C PRO A 938 33.55 -21.32 26.50
N PRO A 939 33.94 -21.06 27.77
CA PRO A 939 33.97 -19.75 28.42
C PRO A 939 35.13 -18.89 27.90
N TYR A 940 34.89 -17.59 27.71
CA TYR A 940 35.92 -16.63 27.33
C TYR A 940 36.70 -16.15 28.58
N PRO A 941 37.86 -15.50 28.43
CA PRO A 941 38.56 -14.88 29.55
C PRO A 941 37.60 -14.03 30.39
N ALA A 942 37.37 -14.45 31.63
CA ALA A 942 36.32 -13.89 32.47
C ALA A 942 36.64 -12.44 32.85
N ILE A 943 35.74 -11.52 32.50
CA ILE A 943 35.80 -10.13 32.95
C ILE A 943 35.20 -10.09 34.36
N GLU A 944 35.92 -9.51 35.33
CA GLU A 944 35.43 -9.41 36.72
C GLU A 944 34.03 -8.78 36.78
N PHE A 945 33.14 -9.42 37.54
CA PHE A 945 31.81 -8.91 37.85
C PHE A 945 31.95 -7.96 39.04
N PRO A 946 31.79 -6.64 38.86
CA PRO A 946 32.01 -5.70 39.95
C PRO A 946 30.90 -5.85 41.00
N GLN A 947 31.29 -5.72 42.27
CA GLN A 947 30.36 -5.57 43.39
C GLN A 947 29.91 -4.10 43.45
N ILE A 948 28.60 -3.86 43.38
CA ILE A 948 27.97 -2.55 43.16
C ILE A 948 26.93 -2.37 44.25
N ALA A 949 26.96 -1.22 44.93
CA ALA A 949 25.96 -0.89 45.94
C ALA A 949 24.55 -0.78 45.32
N PRO A 950 23.48 -1.01 46.10
CA PRO A 950 22.11 -0.81 45.63
C PRO A 950 21.91 0.58 45.00
N PRO A 951 21.21 0.68 43.86
CA PRO A 951 21.02 1.94 43.18
C PRO A 951 20.15 2.89 44.01
N VAL A 952 20.43 4.20 43.92
CA VAL A 952 19.57 5.23 44.49
C VAL A 952 18.27 5.28 43.69
N GLU A 953 17.13 5.25 44.39
CA GLU A 953 15.80 5.34 43.78
C GLU A 953 15.61 6.68 43.06
N ALA A 954 15.26 6.62 41.78
CA ALA A 954 14.95 7.77 40.96
C ALA A 954 13.52 8.24 41.23
N SER A 955 13.33 9.54 41.43
CA SER A 955 12.00 10.13 41.65
C SER A 955 11.27 10.33 40.32
N TYR A 956 10.00 9.93 40.24
CA TYR A 956 9.17 10.17 39.05
C TYR A 956 9.05 11.67 38.70
N ASP A 957 9.12 12.56 39.69
CA ASP A 957 8.96 14.01 39.46
C ASP A 957 10.24 14.66 38.89
N SER A 958 11.42 14.11 39.15
CA SER A 958 12.71 14.72 38.75
C SER A 958 13.53 13.90 37.76
N GLU A 959 13.43 12.58 37.81
CA GLU A 959 14.10 11.63 36.92
C GLU A 959 13.09 10.58 36.38
N PRO A 960 12.00 11.00 35.72
CA PRO A 960 10.94 10.09 35.29
C PRO A 960 11.41 8.97 34.35
N GLY A 961 12.33 9.23 33.42
CA GLY A 961 12.87 8.24 32.50
C GLY A 961 13.67 7.16 33.22
N LEU A 962 14.59 7.57 34.10
CA LEU A 962 15.36 6.65 34.95
C LEU A 962 14.46 5.88 35.93
N HIS A 963 13.42 6.53 36.47
CA HIS A 963 12.41 5.88 37.31
C HIS A 963 11.70 4.75 36.54
N LEU A 964 11.30 4.99 35.28
CA LEU A 964 10.70 3.96 34.43
C LEU A 964 11.67 2.79 34.15
N ILE A 965 12.96 3.06 33.98
CA ILE A 965 13.99 2.01 33.83
C ILE A 965 14.08 1.17 35.10
N GLN A 966 14.23 1.80 36.26
CA GLN A 966 14.33 1.10 37.54
C GLN A 966 13.09 0.24 37.80
N MET A 967 11.88 0.79 37.62
CA MET A 967 10.64 0.05 37.76
C MET A 967 10.56 -1.15 36.79
N SER A 968 10.92 -0.95 35.53
CA SER A 968 10.87 -2.00 34.50
C SER A 968 11.85 -3.14 34.76
N MET A 969 13.06 -2.83 35.24
CA MET A 969 14.12 -3.81 35.51
C MET A 969 14.03 -4.49 36.88
N THR A 970 13.18 -4.02 37.80
CA THR A 970 13.13 -4.55 39.18
C THR A 970 12.71 -6.03 39.19
N PRO A 971 13.54 -6.96 39.69
CA PRO A 971 13.20 -8.39 39.78
C PRO A 971 12.36 -8.69 41.04
N ASP A 972 11.74 -9.87 41.11
CA ASP A 972 10.82 -10.28 42.19
C ASP A 972 11.53 -10.43 43.55
N LYS A 973 12.81 -10.81 43.53
CA LYS A 973 13.59 -11.15 44.74
C LYS A 973 14.45 -10.02 45.29
N ALA A 974 14.46 -8.84 44.67
CA ALA A 974 15.32 -7.76 45.14
C ALA A 974 14.56 -6.93 46.20
N ASN A 975 15.11 -6.86 47.41
CA ASN A 975 14.54 -6.11 48.54
C ASN A 975 14.75 -4.58 48.36
N VAL A 976 14.41 -4.03 47.18
CA VAL A 976 14.86 -2.68 46.76
C VAL A 976 13.88 -1.55 47.10
N GLY A 977 12.80 -1.79 47.83
CA GLY A 977 11.88 -0.72 48.28
C GLY A 977 11.00 -0.08 47.19
N ILE A 978 11.21 -0.41 45.90
CA ILE A 978 10.43 0.09 44.76
C ILE A 978 9.29 -0.92 44.42
N GLY A 979 8.16 -0.86 45.14
CA GLY A 979 6.88 -1.50 44.73
C GLY A 979 6.91 -3.01 44.36
N MET A 980 5.99 -3.43 43.46
CA MET A 980 5.99 -4.76 42.82
C MET A 980 7.02 -4.80 41.67
N TYR A 981 7.57 -5.98 41.35
CA TYR A 981 8.51 -6.18 40.23
C TYR A 981 7.99 -5.67 38.87
N GLY A 982 8.93 -5.38 37.98
CA GLY A 982 8.65 -5.06 36.57
C GLY A 982 8.56 -6.30 35.70
N ASP A 983 7.71 -6.27 34.65
CA ASP A 983 7.53 -7.43 33.75
C ASP A 983 8.84 -7.86 33.09
N PHE A 984 9.68 -6.89 32.69
CA PHE A 984 11.00 -7.20 32.14
C PHE A 984 11.95 -7.71 33.21
N GLY A 985 11.97 -7.08 34.38
CA GLY A 985 12.73 -7.51 35.54
C GLY A 985 12.47 -8.98 35.91
N ARG A 986 11.21 -9.41 35.94
CA ARG A 986 10.84 -10.79 36.31
C ARG A 986 10.92 -11.79 35.14
N TYR A 987 10.21 -11.52 34.05
CA TYR A 987 9.97 -12.52 33.01
C TYR A 987 11.05 -12.56 31.93
N VAL A 988 11.93 -11.55 31.86
CA VAL A 988 13.04 -11.50 30.90
C VAL A 988 14.37 -11.57 31.64
N PHE A 989 14.65 -10.58 32.48
CA PHE A 989 15.94 -10.42 33.14
C PHE A 989 16.18 -11.53 34.18
N GLN A 990 15.36 -11.59 35.23
CA GLN A 990 15.50 -12.59 36.30
C GLN A 990 15.38 -14.01 35.75
N SER A 991 14.37 -14.27 34.93
CA SER A 991 14.15 -15.61 34.34
C SER A 991 15.40 -16.15 33.65
N ARG A 992 16.21 -15.34 32.97
CA ARG A 992 17.42 -15.83 32.29
C ARG A 992 18.69 -15.76 33.12
N VAL A 993 18.73 -14.89 34.12
CA VAL A 993 19.84 -14.88 35.11
C VAL A 993 19.77 -16.13 35.98
N GLU A 994 18.56 -16.59 36.34
CA GLU A 994 18.35 -17.79 37.15
C GLU A 994 18.78 -19.09 36.46
N ASP A 995 18.84 -19.12 35.12
CA ASP A 995 19.39 -20.27 34.37
C ASP A 995 20.88 -20.50 34.68
N PHE A 996 21.61 -19.46 35.12
CA PHE A 996 23.02 -19.54 35.51
C PHE A 996 23.15 -19.89 37.00
N ILE A 997 23.61 -21.11 37.27
CA ILE A 997 23.65 -21.71 38.61
C ILE A 997 24.57 -20.90 39.51
N GLY A 998 24.00 -20.31 40.57
CA GLY A 998 24.73 -19.52 41.56
C GLY A 998 24.94 -18.04 41.18
N ALA A 999 24.25 -17.54 40.15
CA ALA A 999 24.20 -16.12 39.85
C ALA A 999 23.44 -15.33 40.94
N ASP A 1000 23.98 -14.16 41.29
CA ASP A 1000 23.38 -13.25 42.26
C ASP A 1000 22.49 -12.22 41.53
N ILE A 1001 21.18 -12.41 41.61
CA ILE A 1001 20.18 -11.59 40.89
C ILE A 1001 20.21 -10.14 41.37
N GLU A 1002 20.38 -9.90 42.67
CA GLU A 1002 20.38 -8.55 43.24
C GLU A 1002 21.63 -7.79 42.78
N GLN A 1003 22.78 -8.46 42.82
CA GLN A 1003 24.03 -7.88 42.31
C GLN A 1003 23.98 -7.66 40.79
N CYS A 1004 23.32 -8.53 40.03
CA CYS A 1004 23.09 -8.33 38.59
C CYS A 1004 22.21 -7.12 38.31
N TYR A 1005 21.12 -6.94 39.06
CA TYR A 1005 20.25 -5.76 38.96
C TYR A 1005 20.99 -4.47 39.31
N ASN A 1006 21.74 -4.45 40.42
CA ASN A 1006 22.51 -3.27 40.84
C ASN A 1006 23.52 -2.85 39.76
N TYR A 1007 24.24 -3.83 39.21
CA TYR A 1007 25.16 -3.58 38.10
C TYR A 1007 24.43 -3.12 36.83
N ALA A 1008 23.25 -3.66 36.50
CA ALA A 1008 22.50 -3.23 35.33
C ALA A 1008 22.14 -1.74 35.40
N ILE A 1009 21.63 -1.27 36.54
CA ILE A 1009 21.26 0.13 36.73
C ILE A 1009 22.50 1.04 36.72
N ASP A 1010 23.59 0.64 37.36
CA ASP A 1010 24.88 1.37 37.30
C ASP A 1010 25.43 1.43 35.87
N PHE A 1011 25.38 0.31 35.14
CA PHE A 1011 25.83 0.23 33.76
C PHE A 1011 25.03 1.16 32.87
N ILE A 1012 23.70 1.19 32.99
CA ILE A 1012 22.84 2.11 32.23
C ILE A 1012 23.15 3.58 32.56
N LYS A 1013 23.20 3.94 33.84
CA LYS A 1013 23.37 5.33 34.27
C LYS A 1013 24.79 5.84 34.03
N ASN A 1014 25.80 5.07 34.40
CA ASN A 1014 27.18 5.53 34.52
C ASN A 1014 28.11 5.04 33.40
N LYS A 1015 27.77 3.94 32.71
CA LYS A 1015 28.59 3.42 31.59
C LYS A 1015 27.98 3.76 30.23
N LEU A 1016 26.71 3.47 30.01
CA LEU A 1016 25.99 3.85 28.79
C LEU A 1016 25.62 5.34 28.79
N GLY A 1017 25.46 5.94 29.97
CA GLY A 1017 25.26 7.38 30.11
C GLY A 1017 23.86 7.84 29.75
N TYR A 1018 22.82 7.05 30.09
CA TYR A 1018 21.43 7.47 29.90
C TYR A 1018 21.20 8.87 30.50
N GLU A 1019 20.75 9.82 29.67
CA GLU A 1019 20.60 11.22 30.05
C GLU A 1019 19.13 11.62 30.15
N GLU A 1020 18.66 11.84 31.38
CA GLU A 1020 17.28 12.20 31.69
C GLU A 1020 16.80 13.44 30.92
N LYS A 1021 17.64 14.47 30.83
CA LYS A 1021 17.31 15.74 30.16
C LYS A 1021 16.99 15.56 28.67
N THR A 1022 17.65 14.59 28.04
CA THR A 1022 17.57 14.37 26.59
C THR A 1022 16.53 13.30 26.25
N LEU A 1023 16.41 12.25 27.06
CA LEU A 1023 15.61 11.05 26.74
C LEU A 1023 14.36 10.89 27.59
N GLY A 1024 14.32 11.48 28.79
CA GLY A 1024 13.24 11.27 29.76
C GLY A 1024 11.87 11.74 29.27
N PHE A 1025 11.82 12.85 28.53
CA PHE A 1025 10.57 13.36 27.95
C PHE A 1025 9.98 12.39 26.91
N TYR A 1026 10.80 11.91 25.97
CA TYR A 1026 10.37 10.96 24.95
C TYR A 1026 9.87 9.64 25.58
N ASP A 1027 10.61 9.12 26.57
CA ASP A 1027 10.26 7.89 27.29
C ASP A 1027 8.93 8.00 28.07
N THR A 1028 8.52 9.22 28.42
CA THR A 1028 7.30 9.46 29.21
C THR A 1028 6.08 9.90 28.40
N HIS A 1029 6.25 10.67 27.32
CA HIS A 1029 5.14 11.36 26.64
C HIS A 1029 4.92 10.87 25.20
N GLU A 1030 5.99 10.68 24.42
CA GLU A 1030 5.91 10.40 22.97
C GLU A 1030 5.75 8.90 22.66
N CYS A 1031 6.22 8.02 23.54
CA CYS A 1031 6.18 6.56 23.33
C CYS A 1031 4.92 5.87 23.90
N ARG A 1032 3.94 6.61 24.44
CA ARG A 1032 2.73 6.04 25.04
C ARG A 1032 1.64 5.76 24.00
N SER A 1033 1.73 4.63 23.31
CA SER A 1033 0.56 4.08 22.58
C SER A 1033 -0.50 3.56 23.57
N ALA A 1034 -1.77 3.85 23.27
CA ALA A 1034 -2.93 3.43 24.07
C ALA A 1034 -3.21 1.91 24.04
N SER A 1035 -2.51 1.12 23.20
CA SER A 1035 -2.76 -0.33 23.06
C SER A 1035 -1.51 -1.20 23.32
N ARG A 1036 -1.68 -2.30 24.07
CA ARG A 1036 -0.59 -3.28 24.31
C ARG A 1036 -0.16 -4.06 23.06
N SER A 1037 -0.96 -4.06 22.00
CA SER A 1037 -0.63 -4.65 20.69
C SER A 1037 0.36 -3.80 19.89
N GLU A 1038 0.28 -2.48 20.00
CA GLU A 1038 1.19 -1.53 19.32
C GLU A 1038 2.49 -1.32 20.11
N ASN A 1039 2.43 -1.36 21.45
CA ASN A 1039 3.61 -1.27 22.33
C ASN A 1039 4.65 -2.39 22.11
N LYS A 1040 4.33 -3.46 21.36
CA LYS A 1040 5.31 -4.48 20.94
C LYS A 1040 6.16 -4.05 19.73
N LYS A 1041 5.76 -3.00 19.01
CA LYS A 1041 6.40 -2.56 17.76
C LYS A 1041 7.42 -1.44 18.01
N LEU A 1042 7.04 -0.43 18.79
CA LEU A 1042 7.89 0.70 19.18
C LEU A 1042 8.12 0.67 20.70
N GLU A 1043 9.37 0.40 21.12
CA GLU A 1043 9.77 0.45 22.53
C GLU A 1043 10.34 1.83 22.88
N ARG A 1044 10.19 2.25 24.16
CA ARG A 1044 10.82 3.47 24.68
C ARG A 1044 12.36 3.38 24.58
N ILE A 1045 13.06 4.50 24.48
CA ILE A 1045 14.53 4.51 24.38
C ILE A 1045 15.15 3.87 25.61
N GLY A 1046 14.68 4.14 26.82
CA GLY A 1046 15.23 3.49 28.01
C GLY A 1046 15.11 1.96 27.97
N LYS A 1047 14.14 1.39 27.22
CA LYS A 1047 14.04 -0.07 27.01
C LYS A 1047 15.22 -0.62 26.21
N LYS A 1048 15.73 0.17 25.25
CA LYS A 1048 16.95 -0.12 24.51
C LYS A 1048 18.13 -0.32 25.49
N TYR A 1049 18.28 0.57 26.46
CA TYR A 1049 19.35 0.52 27.46
C TYR A 1049 19.23 -0.72 28.36
N GLU A 1050 18.01 -1.12 28.72
CA GLU A 1050 17.76 -2.36 29.47
C GLU A 1050 18.21 -3.61 28.73
N TRP A 1051 17.91 -3.71 27.44
CA TRP A 1051 18.36 -4.82 26.60
C TRP A 1051 19.88 -4.87 26.46
N ILE A 1052 20.52 -3.71 26.26
CA ILE A 1052 21.99 -3.62 26.21
C ILE A 1052 22.61 -4.12 27.52
N ALA A 1053 22.10 -3.66 28.67
CA ALA A 1053 22.58 -4.10 29.98
C ALA A 1053 22.34 -5.60 30.21
N TYR A 1054 21.19 -6.10 29.81
CA TYR A 1054 20.83 -7.51 29.89
C TYR A 1054 21.81 -8.40 29.11
N PHE A 1055 22.06 -8.12 27.82
CA PHE A 1055 23.02 -8.91 27.02
C PHE A 1055 24.46 -8.80 27.54
N ASN A 1056 24.83 -7.66 28.12
CA ASN A 1056 26.12 -7.48 28.77
C ASN A 1056 26.30 -8.39 29.99
N ILE A 1057 25.27 -8.45 30.84
CA ILE A 1057 25.28 -9.27 32.05
C ILE A 1057 25.32 -10.75 31.72
N LEU A 1058 24.46 -11.21 30.80
CA LEU A 1058 24.45 -12.61 30.41
C LEU A 1058 25.78 -13.08 29.81
N ALA A 1059 26.45 -12.22 29.03
CA ALA A 1059 27.79 -12.53 28.51
C ALA A 1059 28.78 -12.81 29.65
N ARG A 1060 28.78 -11.97 30.69
CA ARG A 1060 29.67 -12.13 31.86
C ARG A 1060 29.31 -13.35 32.70
N LEU A 1061 28.02 -13.64 32.87
CA LEU A 1061 27.57 -14.83 33.58
C LEU A 1061 28.01 -16.10 32.85
N SER A 1062 27.91 -16.12 31.52
CA SER A 1062 28.29 -17.26 30.68
C SER A 1062 29.77 -17.66 30.74
N ASP A 1063 30.65 -16.72 31.12
CA ASP A 1063 32.08 -16.99 31.26
C ASP A 1063 32.45 -17.57 32.64
N LYS A 1064 31.55 -17.48 33.63
CA LYS A 1064 31.83 -17.79 35.04
C LYS A 1064 30.98 -18.92 35.61
N TYR A 1065 29.73 -19.02 35.20
CA TYR A 1065 28.74 -19.92 35.79
C TYR A 1065 28.34 -21.03 34.81
N SER A 1066 28.08 -22.20 35.37
CA SER A 1066 27.39 -23.28 34.63
C SER A 1066 25.92 -22.93 34.45
N ILE A 1067 25.29 -23.50 33.43
CA ILE A 1067 23.87 -23.32 33.13
C ILE A 1067 23.09 -24.58 33.49
N GLU A 1068 21.80 -24.47 33.82
CA GLU A 1068 20.92 -25.63 33.88
C GLU A 1068 20.87 -26.34 32.51
N SER A 1069 21.01 -27.67 32.53
CA SER A 1069 20.93 -28.48 31.33
C SER A 1069 19.47 -28.74 30.95
N TYR A 1070 19.22 -29.13 29.69
CA TYR A 1070 17.90 -29.58 29.24
C TYR A 1070 17.42 -30.83 30.00
N GLU A 1071 18.34 -31.61 30.59
CA GLU A 1071 18.02 -32.69 31.52
C GLU A 1071 17.81 -32.12 32.93
N TYR A 1072 16.59 -32.26 33.44
CA TYR A 1072 16.18 -31.69 34.72
C TYR A 1072 17.13 -32.08 35.86
N GLY A 1073 17.68 -31.08 36.54
CA GLY A 1073 18.56 -31.26 37.70
C GLY A 1073 20.04 -31.51 37.41
N GLN A 1074 20.48 -31.42 36.15
CA GLN A 1074 21.90 -31.48 35.77
C GLN A 1074 22.44 -30.10 35.35
N SER A 1075 23.71 -29.83 35.67
CA SER A 1075 24.43 -28.62 35.23
C SER A 1075 25.24 -28.90 33.97
N ALA A 1076 25.21 -27.99 33.01
CA ALA A 1076 26.02 -28.04 31.79
C ALA A 1076 26.96 -26.82 31.69
N SER A 1077 28.01 -26.95 30.89
CA SER A 1077 28.79 -25.80 30.44
C SER A 1077 27.96 -24.97 29.46
N TYR A 1078 28.07 -23.65 29.51
CA TYR A 1078 27.45 -22.80 28.52
C TYR A 1078 28.14 -22.99 27.16
N GLU A 1079 27.39 -23.37 26.13
CA GLU A 1079 27.90 -23.56 24.78
C GLU A 1079 27.42 -22.48 23.80
N GLY A 1080 26.34 -21.76 24.10
CA GLY A 1080 25.79 -20.73 23.23
C GLY A 1080 24.35 -20.35 23.57
N PRO A 1081 23.82 -19.28 22.97
CA PRO A 1081 22.59 -18.63 23.44
C PRO A 1081 21.31 -19.42 23.15
N TRP A 1082 21.38 -20.54 22.41
CA TRP A 1082 20.26 -21.45 22.26
C TRP A 1082 19.91 -22.14 23.59
N ASN A 1083 20.85 -22.33 24.52
CA ASN A 1083 20.54 -22.63 25.91
C ASN A 1083 20.91 -21.39 26.75
N PRO A 1084 19.94 -20.56 27.19
CA PRO A 1084 18.53 -20.88 27.45
C PRO A 1084 17.49 -20.34 26.44
N MET A 1085 17.82 -20.09 25.17
CA MET A 1085 16.94 -19.48 24.14
C MET A 1085 16.88 -17.94 24.21
N ILE A 1086 18.04 -17.29 24.08
CA ILE A 1086 18.21 -15.83 24.16
C ILE A 1086 17.99 -15.14 22.81
N ARG A 1087 18.22 -15.82 21.68
CA ARG A 1087 18.10 -15.21 20.34
C ARG A 1087 16.66 -14.74 20.07
N ASP A 1088 16.51 -13.49 19.67
CA ASP A 1088 15.23 -12.86 19.32
C ASP A 1088 15.12 -12.44 17.83
N PHE A 1089 16.20 -12.65 17.07
CA PHE A 1089 16.28 -12.37 15.64
C PHE A 1089 17.05 -13.49 14.93
N ASP A 1090 16.43 -14.07 13.90
CA ASP A 1090 17.08 -15.02 13.00
C ASP A 1090 17.55 -14.27 11.75
N PRO A 1091 18.86 -14.12 11.47
CA PRO A 1091 19.37 -13.42 10.30
C PRO A 1091 19.27 -14.22 8.98
N THR A 1092 18.91 -15.50 9.03
CA THR A 1092 18.97 -16.42 7.88
C THR A 1092 17.66 -16.53 7.11
N LEU A 1093 16.53 -16.26 7.78
CA LEU A 1093 15.18 -16.39 7.23
C LEU A 1093 14.62 -15.02 6.81
N ASN A 1094 13.88 -14.93 5.69
CA ASN A 1094 13.10 -13.74 5.34
C ASN A 1094 11.71 -14.16 4.85
N VAL A 1095 10.66 -13.72 5.57
CA VAL A 1095 9.24 -14.07 5.38
C VAL A 1095 8.74 -13.90 3.94
N HIS A 1096 9.27 -12.92 3.20
CA HIS A 1096 8.90 -12.66 1.81
C HIS A 1096 9.35 -13.75 0.83
N PHE A 1097 10.22 -14.66 1.27
CA PHE A 1097 10.67 -15.82 0.50
C PHE A 1097 10.11 -17.15 1.03
N PHE A 1098 9.20 -17.12 2.01
CA PHE A 1098 8.42 -18.28 2.45
C PHE A 1098 7.03 -18.21 1.84
N GLY A 1099 6.44 -19.34 1.45
CA GLY A 1099 5.16 -19.36 0.73
C GLY A 1099 5.36 -19.39 -0.78
N SER A 1100 5.91 -20.49 -1.30
CA SER A 1100 5.63 -20.83 -2.69
C SER A 1100 4.24 -21.48 -2.75
N THR A 1101 3.54 -21.38 -3.89
CA THR A 1101 2.30 -22.15 -4.14
C THR A 1101 2.51 -23.67 -4.11
N ASN A 1102 3.76 -24.13 -3.95
CA ASN A 1102 4.18 -25.52 -3.90
C ASN A 1102 4.64 -25.95 -2.49
N ASP A 1103 4.41 -25.13 -1.46
CA ASP A 1103 4.77 -25.52 -0.10
C ASP A 1103 3.95 -26.74 0.35
N PRO A 1104 4.56 -27.75 0.97
CA PRO A 1104 3.89 -28.98 1.33
C PRO A 1104 2.84 -28.74 2.42
N VAL A 1105 1.57 -28.96 2.11
CA VAL A 1105 0.48 -28.90 3.09
C VAL A 1105 0.22 -30.31 3.62
N PHE A 1106 0.28 -30.48 4.94
CA PHE A 1106 0.02 -31.75 5.59
C PHE A 1106 -1.39 -31.77 6.19
N ASP A 1107 -2.10 -32.89 6.01
CA ASP A 1107 -3.36 -33.12 6.70
C ASP A 1107 -3.16 -33.10 8.22
N LYS A 1108 -4.12 -32.54 8.95
CA LYS A 1108 -4.09 -32.53 10.42
C LYS A 1108 -4.20 -33.95 10.96
N ALA A 1109 -3.53 -34.20 12.09
CA ALA A 1109 -3.67 -35.45 12.83
C ALA A 1109 -5.15 -35.69 13.23
N GLU A 1110 -5.60 -36.94 13.13
CA GLU A 1110 -6.94 -37.36 13.58
C GLU A 1110 -7.08 -37.16 15.10
N MET A 1111 -8.28 -36.80 15.57
CA MET A 1111 -8.56 -36.64 17.01
C MET A 1111 -8.38 -37.96 17.76
N CYS A 1112 -7.76 -37.92 18.94
CA CYS A 1112 -7.61 -39.10 19.79
C CYS A 1112 -8.93 -39.42 20.52
N SER A 1113 -9.42 -40.64 20.36
CA SER A 1113 -10.56 -41.21 21.09
C SER A 1113 -10.12 -41.80 22.44
N GLY A 1114 -11.05 -41.89 23.40
CA GLY A 1114 -10.82 -42.58 24.68
C GLY A 1114 -10.70 -41.69 25.90
N PHE A 1115 -11.02 -40.39 25.80
CA PHE A 1115 -11.30 -39.54 26.96
C PHE A 1115 -12.60 -39.99 27.66
N ILE A 1116 -12.69 -39.72 28.97
CA ILE A 1116 -13.91 -39.98 29.73
C ILE A 1116 -14.79 -38.74 29.65
N ASP A 1117 -15.93 -38.86 28.99
CA ASP A 1117 -16.86 -37.74 28.78
C ASP A 1117 -17.78 -37.51 30.00
N SER A 1118 -17.22 -37.26 31.18
CA SER A 1118 -17.97 -37.01 32.43
C SER A 1118 -17.32 -35.95 33.31
N THR A 1119 -18.13 -35.06 33.92
CA THR A 1119 -17.68 -34.06 34.91
C THR A 1119 -17.61 -34.61 36.34
N ASP A 1120 -18.23 -35.76 36.60
CA ASP A 1120 -18.30 -36.41 37.91
C ASP A 1120 -17.48 -37.70 37.88
N MET A 1121 -16.15 -37.57 37.92
CA MET A 1121 -15.23 -38.71 37.90
C MET A 1121 -14.61 -38.98 39.28
N THR A 1122 -14.52 -40.25 39.64
CA THR A 1122 -13.76 -40.67 40.82
C THR A 1122 -12.26 -40.75 40.52
N ILE A 1123 -11.43 -40.62 41.55
CA ILE A 1123 -9.97 -40.78 41.43
C ILE A 1123 -9.61 -42.18 40.87
N GLU A 1124 -10.41 -43.21 41.17
CA GLU A 1124 -10.20 -44.57 40.66
C GLU A 1124 -10.45 -44.67 39.15
N GLU A 1125 -11.49 -44.00 38.63
CA GLU A 1125 -11.78 -43.95 37.18
C GLU A 1125 -10.68 -43.18 36.41
N LEU A 1126 -10.21 -42.06 36.95
CA LEU A 1126 -9.09 -41.30 36.39
C LEU A 1126 -7.78 -42.09 36.41
N SER A 1127 -7.52 -42.81 37.52
CA SER A 1127 -6.33 -43.65 37.66
C SER A 1127 -6.35 -44.83 36.70
N GLN A 1128 -7.53 -45.41 36.43
CA GLN A 1128 -7.69 -46.47 35.43
C GLN A 1128 -7.51 -45.93 34.02
N TRP A 1129 -8.05 -44.75 33.70
CA TRP A 1129 -7.85 -44.11 32.41
C TRP A 1129 -6.38 -43.80 32.13
N ALA A 1130 -5.66 -43.25 33.11
CA ALA A 1130 -4.26 -42.85 32.95
C ALA A 1130 -3.30 -44.02 32.64
N VAL A 1131 -3.71 -45.26 32.92
CA VAL A 1131 -2.92 -46.47 32.64
C VAL A 1131 -3.40 -47.24 31.42
N ILE A 1132 -4.53 -46.84 30.80
CA ILE A 1132 -4.99 -47.42 29.55
C ILE A 1132 -4.21 -46.78 28.41
N GLU A 1133 -3.55 -47.60 27.61
CA GLU A 1133 -2.87 -47.13 26.40
C GLU A 1133 -3.91 -46.59 25.39
N PRO A 1134 -3.87 -45.30 25.02
CA PRO A 1134 -4.83 -44.71 24.10
C PRO A 1134 -4.74 -45.31 22.70
N GLU A 1135 -5.88 -45.45 22.01
CA GLU A 1135 -5.94 -45.99 20.64
C GLU A 1135 -5.07 -45.19 19.66
N CYS A 1136 -4.90 -43.88 19.90
CA CYS A 1136 -4.06 -43.02 19.08
C CYS A 1136 -2.56 -43.33 19.20
N ILE A 1137 -2.08 -43.90 20.32
CA ILE A 1137 -0.69 -44.36 20.47
C ILE A 1137 -0.45 -45.61 19.61
N GLN A 1138 -1.41 -46.54 19.57
CA GLN A 1138 -1.30 -47.78 18.77
C GLN A 1138 -1.24 -47.51 17.25
N LYS A 1139 -1.87 -46.42 16.78
CA LYS A 1139 -1.82 -45.97 15.37
C LYS A 1139 -0.61 -45.08 15.06
N HIS A 1140 0.14 -44.63 16.08
CA HIS A 1140 1.15 -43.58 15.95
C HIS A 1140 2.45 -44.02 15.25
N GLY A 1141 2.73 -45.32 15.14
CA GLY A 1141 3.94 -45.83 14.48
C GLY A 1141 4.09 -45.41 13.00
N ASN A 1142 3.00 -45.00 12.34
CA ASN A 1142 3.01 -44.43 10.99
C ASN A 1142 2.89 -42.90 10.96
N ALA A 1143 2.64 -42.22 12.08
CA ALA A 1143 2.37 -40.78 12.14
C ALA A 1143 3.60 -39.90 11.83
N LEU A 1144 4.81 -40.43 12.01
CA LEU A 1144 6.04 -39.76 11.58
C LEU A 1144 6.18 -39.73 10.06
N LYS A 1145 5.47 -40.58 9.31
CA LYS A 1145 5.49 -40.61 7.84
C LYS A 1145 4.21 -39.97 7.32
N VAL A 1146 4.33 -38.76 6.78
CA VAL A 1146 3.20 -38.03 6.22
C VAL A 1146 3.34 -37.87 4.72
N LYS A 1147 2.23 -37.55 4.06
CA LYS A 1147 2.25 -37.08 2.69
C LYS A 1147 1.76 -35.65 2.66
N ASP A 1148 2.34 -34.84 1.79
CA ASP A 1148 1.76 -33.53 1.50
C ASP A 1148 0.52 -33.65 0.59
N ASN A 1149 -0.15 -32.53 0.38
CA ASN A 1149 -1.26 -32.33 -0.56
C ASN A 1149 -0.92 -32.68 -2.02
N HIS A 1150 0.36 -32.88 -2.37
CA HIS A 1150 0.83 -33.34 -3.67
C HIS A 1150 1.15 -34.85 -3.69
N GLY A 1151 1.03 -35.54 -2.55
CA GLY A 1151 1.31 -36.96 -2.39
C GLY A 1151 2.79 -37.31 -2.14
N THR A 1152 3.66 -36.31 -1.96
CA THR A 1152 5.09 -36.50 -1.68
C THR A 1152 5.27 -37.05 -0.26
N PRO A 1153 6.08 -38.10 -0.03
CA PRO A 1153 6.31 -38.64 1.30
C PRO A 1153 7.34 -37.79 2.08
N TRP A 1154 7.01 -37.47 3.33
CA TRP A 1154 7.83 -36.73 4.28
C TRP A 1154 7.96 -37.49 5.60
N ILE A 1155 9.01 -37.15 6.37
CA ILE A 1155 9.22 -37.69 7.72
C ILE A 1155 9.34 -36.55 8.73
N TYR A 1156 8.51 -36.53 9.76
CA TYR A 1156 8.70 -35.64 10.90
C TYR A 1156 9.95 -36.04 11.67
N LEU A 1157 10.88 -35.10 11.89
CA LEU A 1157 12.04 -35.31 12.78
C LEU A 1157 11.66 -35.15 14.26
N MET A 1158 10.68 -34.29 14.51
CA MET A 1158 10.02 -34.11 15.79
C MET A 1158 8.55 -33.84 15.51
N HIS A 1159 7.65 -34.52 16.20
CA HIS A 1159 6.22 -34.34 16.08
C HIS A 1159 5.62 -34.37 17.48
N ARG A 1160 5.03 -33.25 17.89
CA ARG A 1160 4.28 -33.13 19.13
C ARG A 1160 2.81 -32.98 18.81
N THR A 1161 1.98 -33.82 19.39
CA THR A 1161 0.53 -33.66 19.35
C THR A 1161 -0.02 -33.64 20.76
N ASP A 1162 -0.81 -32.61 21.05
CA ASP A 1162 -1.51 -32.44 22.31
C ASP A 1162 -3.00 -32.72 22.07
N TYR A 1163 -3.57 -33.66 22.83
CA TYR A 1163 -5.01 -33.94 22.87
C TYR A 1163 -5.55 -33.61 24.25
N GLU A 1164 -6.64 -32.89 24.33
CA GLU A 1164 -7.31 -32.56 25.58
C GLU A 1164 -8.79 -32.93 25.49
N ASN A 1165 -9.37 -33.38 26.60
CA ASN A 1165 -10.79 -33.65 26.67
C ASN A 1165 -11.58 -32.33 26.51
N GLU A 1166 -12.41 -32.26 25.46
CA GLU A 1166 -13.18 -31.06 25.09
C GLU A 1166 -14.11 -30.56 26.21
N ILE A 1167 -14.57 -31.44 27.12
CA ILE A 1167 -15.49 -31.08 28.21
C ILE A 1167 -14.84 -30.14 29.24
N TYR A 1168 -13.53 -30.28 29.48
CA TYR A 1168 -12.81 -29.55 30.53
C TYR A 1168 -12.08 -28.30 30.04
N HIS A 1169 -12.04 -28.08 28.72
CA HIS A 1169 -11.29 -27.01 28.07
C HIS A 1169 -11.83 -25.59 28.35
N SER A 1170 -13.01 -25.48 29.00
CA SER A 1170 -13.71 -24.20 29.24
C SER A 1170 -13.56 -23.59 30.64
N GLN A 1171 -12.98 -24.30 31.63
CA GLN A 1171 -13.12 -23.87 33.04
C GLN A 1171 -11.97 -23.09 33.68
N TYR A 1172 -10.69 -23.24 33.30
CA TYR A 1172 -9.59 -22.39 33.83
C TYR A 1172 -8.38 -22.34 32.87
N LYS A 1173 -7.71 -21.19 32.73
CA LYS A 1173 -6.52 -21.03 31.86
C LYS A 1173 -5.16 -21.16 32.56
N THR A 1174 -5.14 -21.38 33.88
CA THR A 1174 -3.89 -21.61 34.63
C THR A 1174 -4.09 -22.74 35.64
N GLY A 1175 -3.40 -23.86 35.40
CA GLY A 1175 -3.46 -25.08 36.22
C GLY A 1175 -4.31 -26.19 35.57
N PHE A 1176 -4.13 -27.43 36.05
CA PHE A 1176 -4.93 -28.57 35.63
C PHE A 1176 -6.29 -28.53 36.34
N SER A 1177 -7.40 -28.67 35.60
CA SER A 1177 -8.72 -28.81 36.20
C SER A 1177 -8.83 -30.15 36.94
N GLU A 1178 -9.54 -30.19 38.06
CA GLU A 1178 -9.86 -31.44 38.74
C GLU A 1178 -10.71 -32.32 37.80
N GLY A 1179 -10.23 -33.53 37.49
CA GLY A 1179 -10.81 -34.38 36.44
C GLY A 1179 -10.39 -34.06 35.00
N GLY A 1180 -9.54 -33.06 34.77
CA GLY A 1180 -8.99 -32.76 33.45
C GLY A 1180 -8.16 -33.92 32.90
N GLN A 1181 -8.37 -34.24 31.62
CA GLN A 1181 -7.67 -35.31 30.92
C GLN A 1181 -6.90 -34.72 29.74
N CYS A 1182 -5.58 -34.83 29.79
CA CYS A 1182 -4.66 -34.38 28.75
C CYS A 1182 -3.77 -35.55 28.33
N LEU A 1183 -3.52 -35.67 27.03
CA LEU A 1183 -2.59 -36.62 26.45
C LEU A 1183 -1.61 -35.86 25.57
N TRP A 1184 -0.33 -35.93 25.89
CA TRP A 1184 0.74 -35.40 25.05
C TRP A 1184 1.49 -36.57 24.42
N ILE A 1185 1.61 -36.53 23.10
CA ILE A 1185 2.39 -37.51 22.35
C ILE A 1185 3.55 -36.77 21.69
N ASP A 1186 4.74 -37.04 22.20
CA ASP A 1186 6.00 -36.57 21.61
C ASP A 1186 6.67 -37.72 20.88
N SER A 1187 6.81 -37.56 19.57
CA SER A 1187 7.47 -38.51 18.70
C SER A 1187 8.73 -37.90 18.09
N TYR A 1188 9.83 -38.63 18.16
CA TYR A 1188 11.14 -38.22 17.67
C TYR A 1188 11.64 -39.22 16.63
N ALA A 1189 12.15 -38.73 15.51
CA ALA A 1189 12.84 -39.55 14.53
C ALA A 1189 14.35 -39.29 14.59
N CYS A 1190 15.12 -40.33 14.84
CA CYS A 1190 16.57 -40.26 14.90
C CYS A 1190 17.19 -40.79 13.60
N VAL A 1191 18.09 -40.01 13.00
CA VAL A 1191 18.89 -40.45 11.86
C VAL A 1191 20.20 -41.02 12.40
N VAL A 1192 20.42 -42.32 12.18
CA VAL A 1192 21.61 -43.03 12.64
C VAL A 1192 22.34 -43.66 11.46
N GLU A 1193 23.67 -43.62 11.48
CA GLU A 1193 24.46 -44.39 10.52
C GLU A 1193 24.11 -45.87 10.63
N LYS A 1194 23.88 -46.53 9.48
CA LYS A 1194 23.36 -47.92 9.43
C LYS A 1194 24.16 -48.91 10.28
N LYS A 1195 25.48 -48.73 10.40
CA LYS A 1195 26.38 -49.56 11.22
C LYS A 1195 26.13 -49.41 12.73
N ASN A 1196 25.58 -48.28 13.17
CA ASN A 1196 25.33 -47.95 14.59
C ASN A 1196 23.89 -48.23 15.01
N ALA A 1197 22.98 -48.50 14.06
CA ALA A 1197 21.54 -48.65 14.33
C ALA A 1197 21.23 -49.75 15.36
N ALA A 1198 21.92 -50.90 15.29
CA ALA A 1198 21.70 -51.99 16.24
C ALA A 1198 22.15 -51.63 17.67
N ALA A 1199 23.29 -50.97 17.81
CA ALA A 1199 23.80 -50.51 19.11
C ALA A 1199 22.90 -49.41 19.68
N PHE A 1200 22.45 -48.48 18.84
CA PHE A 1200 21.54 -47.40 19.22
C PHE A 1200 20.17 -47.94 19.70
N LEU A 1201 19.57 -48.90 18.98
CA LEU A 1201 18.34 -49.56 19.41
C LEU A 1201 18.51 -50.28 20.76
N GLN A 1202 19.67 -50.89 20.99
CA GLN A 1202 19.96 -51.56 22.25
C GLN A 1202 20.10 -50.57 23.42
N ILE A 1203 20.67 -49.38 23.17
CA ILE A 1203 20.75 -48.29 24.16
C ILE A 1203 19.35 -47.77 24.48
N LEU A 1204 18.50 -47.53 23.48
CA LEU A 1204 17.12 -47.06 23.69
C LEU A 1204 16.30 -48.07 24.52
N GLN A 1205 16.39 -49.36 24.19
CA GLN A 1205 15.72 -50.42 24.95
C GLN A 1205 16.19 -50.51 26.41
N GLN A 1206 17.47 -50.21 26.68
CA GLN A 1206 18.03 -50.19 28.04
C GLN A 1206 17.63 -48.94 28.82
N ALA A 1207 17.44 -47.81 28.12
CA ALA A 1207 16.99 -46.55 28.70
C ALA A 1207 15.47 -46.50 28.94
N ASN A 1208 14.75 -47.59 28.68
CA ASN A 1208 13.30 -47.71 28.81
C ASN A 1208 12.54 -46.72 27.89
N PHE A 1209 13.12 -46.47 26.71
CA PHE A 1209 12.52 -45.74 25.59
C PHE A 1209 11.78 -46.68 24.64
#